data_AF-A0A517M9Y9-F1
#
_entry.id   AF-A0A517M9Y9-F1
#
_cell.length_a   1.000
_cell.length_b   1.000
_cell.length_c   1.000
_cell.angle_alpha   90.00
_cell.angle_beta   90.00
_cell.angle_gamma   90.00
#
_symmetry.space_group_name_H-M   'P 1'
#
loop_
_entity.id
_entity.type
_entity.pdbx_description
1 polymer ?
#
loop_
_entity_poly.entity_id
_entity_poly.type
_entity_poly.pdbx_seq_one_letter_code
_entity_poly.pdbx_strand_id
1 'polypeptide(L)'
;MKPFFAYLSSSLPVSVLLTCVLLSSNLTAREPVWVFNNGPDAKLLSLGHGNLFHEVGLTKLIPTGSDLTLTVSMADADAFPADQRPFFAVRYKYDTTITKAGLFFTTDSLSVLSDKSYSSFAIVGDNSWRNVIVDMRLLNPENWTGTITSFRFDPSNPSDTESRYQVSRFGFFPSAEQAQSFLDAAVDAPDYAEPTQFIAPLQQVRVPGGTLFDGYDRADFMLQSTLVENPSETTVVWFKPQDGKSDAIVIPASQTNRRGFTHFVAKQPGEYRLGNVDVSLRDISNLPTATQTAIRFVVARGLLGEAGNQTFRPRDPLADADWNRAVDSLAEYGIDTEIQSKPTTRADAAVVLQVAIQTAFGTHIDSPYTNEYLTRDRIRTGAWVSPRSEAIGQDFVETYRSGGFDWMIANGAIAGSEHRNKLLRDCDKYGVELILGDGAYRNPAVATAEYFDHPSFAGTYVTDEPGTDQYDSLAETSNAYYKETGGKLPYINLLPMYANAAQLKYGASAAAIEYYDPDPALFRKYCDAFCEKFDAPYICTDIYPLNWSGGRRTTYKDYCESINVIAASAREHGKDFWCCIQTYAWVPSKRIPTESEFRWQSYCMLSFGCKGLLCWTYAGHNSEFPSLITFDGKRTNAWYDAATVFKEIRNISDAFVQYQNIGAMNHNCTDDTPYLKFSSPVENFPTVEQIRCDAPLLIGCFEKKEKNDAMGTALTIVNMSELEAVQTAQVKVNLKGSKVIAWPRGQREVETPDADGFFSFMLAPGEGIFVEVEN
;
A
#
# COMPACT_ATOMS: atom_id res chain seq x y z
N MET A 1 -3.83 -35.80 -3.12
CA MET A 1 -2.43 -36.28 -3.08
C MET A 1 -1.50 -35.09 -3.31
N LYS A 2 -1.12 -34.39 -2.24
CA LYS A 2 0.01 -33.44 -2.08
C LYS A 2 0.34 -33.42 -0.57
N PRO A 3 1.61 -33.47 -0.13
CA PRO A 3 1.92 -33.93 1.23
C PRO A 3 2.02 -32.81 2.28
N PHE A 4 1.73 -33.27 3.49
CA PHE A 4 1.79 -32.65 4.82
C PHE A 4 3.21 -32.22 5.24
N PHE A 5 3.28 -31.26 6.16
CA PHE A 5 4.32 -31.23 7.19
C PHE A 5 3.72 -30.94 8.58
N ALA A 6 3.80 -31.94 9.46
CA ALA A 6 3.73 -31.79 10.90
C ALA A 6 5.13 -32.10 11.47
N TYR A 7 5.59 -31.26 12.40
CA TYR A 7 6.85 -31.40 13.12
C TYR A 7 6.81 -32.56 14.12
N LEU A 8 7.92 -33.30 14.28
CA LEU A 8 8.35 -33.86 15.57
C LEU A 8 9.85 -34.23 15.56
N SER A 9 10.51 -33.87 16.64
CA SER A 9 11.93 -34.03 16.96
C SER A 9 12.30 -35.45 17.43
N SER A 10 13.49 -35.94 17.07
CA SER A 10 14.55 -36.52 17.94
C SER A 10 15.35 -37.69 17.33
N SER A 11 16.69 -37.62 17.53
CA SER A 11 17.74 -38.68 17.49
C SER A 11 18.16 -39.39 16.17
N LEU A 12 19.28 -38.90 15.60
CA LEU A 12 20.50 -39.55 15.01
C LEU A 12 20.64 -41.11 14.97
N PRO A 13 21.58 -41.73 14.18
CA PRO A 13 22.53 -41.18 13.17
C PRO A 13 22.82 -42.04 11.90
N VAL A 14 23.69 -41.47 11.04
CA VAL A 14 24.58 -42.10 10.02
C VAL A 14 23.97 -42.49 8.66
N SER A 15 24.25 -41.68 7.63
CA SER A 15 25.00 -42.16 6.45
C SER A 15 25.55 -41.03 5.59
N VAL A 16 26.80 -41.24 5.21
CA VAL A 16 27.67 -40.47 4.33
C VAL A 16 27.07 -40.38 2.93
N LEU A 17 26.96 -39.17 2.37
CA LEU A 17 27.31 -38.95 0.96
C LEU A 17 27.75 -37.50 0.76
N LEU A 18 29.07 -37.35 0.64
CA LEU A 18 29.78 -36.13 0.29
C LEU A 18 29.56 -35.88 -1.21
N THR A 19 28.80 -34.84 -1.58
CA THR A 19 28.85 -34.29 -2.94
C THR A 19 29.04 -32.78 -2.82
N CYS A 20 30.10 -32.29 -3.45
CA CYS A 20 30.66 -30.95 -3.30
C CYS A 20 29.63 -29.87 -3.62
N VAL A 21 29.30 -29.06 -2.61
CA VAL A 21 28.64 -27.76 -2.77
C VAL A 21 29.69 -26.79 -3.32
N LEU A 22 29.62 -26.49 -4.62
CA LEU A 22 30.17 -25.25 -5.13
C LEU A 22 29.28 -24.13 -4.61
N LEU A 23 29.81 -23.38 -3.64
CA LEU A 23 29.24 -22.18 -3.07
C LEU A 23 29.06 -21.12 -4.18
N SER A 24 27.90 -21.07 -4.80
CA SER A 24 27.39 -19.82 -5.36
C SER A 24 26.89 -19.00 -4.17
N SER A 25 27.63 -17.95 -3.82
CA SER A 25 27.16 -16.88 -2.94
C SER A 25 25.91 -16.26 -3.55
N ASN A 26 24.74 -16.79 -3.20
CA ASN A 26 23.44 -16.18 -3.45
C ASN A 26 23.36 -14.94 -2.57
N LEU A 27 23.84 -13.82 -3.10
CA LEU A 27 23.42 -12.50 -2.64
C LEU A 27 21.90 -12.46 -2.77
N THR A 28 21.25 -12.20 -1.64
CA THR A 28 19.81 -12.03 -1.44
C THR A 28 19.29 -10.96 -2.40
N ALA A 29 18.72 -11.37 -3.53
CA ALA A 29 18.47 -10.45 -4.62
C ALA A 29 17.08 -9.83 -4.49
N ARG A 30 17.04 -8.66 -3.84
CA ARG A 30 16.03 -7.62 -4.08
C ARG A 30 15.90 -7.38 -5.60
N GLU A 31 14.74 -6.91 -6.05
CA GLU A 31 14.60 -6.52 -7.45
C GLU A 31 15.60 -5.39 -7.75
N PRO A 32 16.41 -5.54 -8.81
CA PRO A 32 17.46 -4.59 -9.11
C PRO A 32 16.90 -3.22 -9.53
N VAL A 33 17.39 -2.14 -8.91
CA VAL A 33 16.87 -0.76 -9.10
C VAL A 33 17.04 -0.24 -10.53
N TRP A 34 17.85 -0.90 -11.39
CA TRP A 34 18.04 -0.53 -12.79
C TRP A 34 16.98 -1.09 -13.76
N VAL A 35 15.93 -1.73 -13.25
CA VAL A 35 14.73 -2.07 -14.03
C VAL A 35 13.70 -0.97 -13.84
N PHE A 36 13.34 -0.31 -14.92
CA PHE A 36 12.25 0.65 -14.94
C PHE A 36 10.98 -0.01 -15.46
N ASN A 37 9.92 0.02 -14.65
CA ASN A 37 8.57 -0.33 -15.07
C ASN A 37 7.64 0.85 -14.78
N ASN A 38 6.88 1.25 -15.79
CA ASN A 38 5.92 2.33 -15.68
C ASN A 38 4.89 2.09 -14.55
N GLY A 39 4.46 3.16 -13.87
CA GLY A 39 3.62 3.09 -12.67
C GLY A 39 4.39 3.49 -11.38
N PRO A 40 4.44 2.66 -10.32
CA PRO A 40 5.02 3.03 -9.01
C PRO A 40 6.47 3.51 -9.04
N ASP A 41 7.26 3.01 -9.99
CA ASP A 41 8.69 3.30 -10.10
C ASP A 41 8.99 4.55 -10.94
N ALA A 42 7.96 5.22 -11.49
CA ALA A 42 8.10 6.45 -12.28
C ALA A 42 8.78 7.59 -11.52
N LYS A 43 8.67 7.60 -10.18
CA LYS A 43 9.30 8.59 -9.30
C LYS A 43 10.80 8.33 -9.06
N LEU A 44 11.33 7.18 -9.50
CA LEU A 44 12.75 6.82 -9.39
C LEU A 44 13.58 7.32 -10.58
N LEU A 45 12.94 7.82 -11.63
CA LEU A 45 13.61 8.34 -12.82
C LEU A 45 14.22 9.73 -12.58
N SER A 46 15.51 9.85 -12.88
CA SER A 46 16.21 11.12 -13.04
C SER A 46 16.26 11.49 -14.52
N LEU A 47 15.94 12.75 -14.83
CA LEU A 47 15.86 13.27 -16.19
C LEU A 47 16.85 14.43 -16.39
N GLY A 48 17.61 14.40 -17.48
CA GLY A 48 18.47 15.49 -17.94
C GLY A 48 17.89 16.15 -19.20
N HIS A 49 18.00 17.48 -19.30
CA HIS A 49 17.45 18.34 -20.37
C HIS A 49 16.07 17.91 -20.90
N GLY A 50 15.16 17.60 -20.00
CA GLY A 50 13.78 17.28 -20.32
C GLY A 50 12.84 17.52 -19.16
N ASN A 51 11.55 17.42 -19.45
CA ASN A 51 10.47 17.39 -18.47
C ASN A 51 9.78 16.02 -18.51
N LEU A 52 9.53 15.47 -17.32
CA LEU A 52 8.80 14.23 -17.12
C LEU A 52 7.32 14.55 -16.94
N PHE A 53 6.46 13.98 -17.77
CA PHE A 53 5.01 14.06 -17.62
C PHE A 53 4.46 12.66 -17.37
N HIS A 54 3.78 12.51 -16.25
CA HIS A 54 2.92 11.36 -15.97
C HIS A 54 1.56 11.68 -16.56
N GLU A 55 1.45 11.53 -17.89
CA GLU A 55 0.19 11.76 -18.58
C GLU A 55 -0.50 10.42 -18.69
N VAL A 56 -1.60 10.27 -17.95
CA VAL A 56 -2.44 9.09 -18.04
C VAL A 56 -1.58 7.84 -17.85
N GLY A 57 -0.82 7.85 -16.76
CA GLY A 57 -0.06 6.70 -16.28
C GLY A 57 1.06 6.23 -17.20
N LEU A 58 1.37 6.93 -18.31
CA LEU A 58 2.54 6.69 -19.14
C LEU A 58 3.64 7.71 -18.84
N THR A 59 4.88 7.25 -18.85
CA THR A 59 6.05 8.13 -18.73
C THR A 59 6.34 8.80 -20.06
N LYS A 60 5.88 10.05 -20.21
CA LYS A 60 6.13 10.92 -21.36
C LYS A 60 7.27 11.87 -21.05
N LEU A 61 8.15 12.03 -22.02
CA LEU A 61 9.36 12.84 -21.92
C LEU A 61 9.27 13.94 -22.97
N ILE A 62 9.37 15.18 -22.51
CA ILE A 62 9.46 16.35 -23.40
C ILE A 62 10.87 16.92 -23.28
N PRO A 63 11.70 16.82 -24.34
CA PRO A 63 13.02 17.43 -24.36
C PRO A 63 12.94 18.94 -24.14
N THR A 64 13.86 19.48 -23.34
CA THR A 64 14.08 20.93 -23.16
C THR A 64 15.42 21.38 -23.73
N GLY A 65 16.20 20.46 -24.27
CA GLY A 65 17.50 20.70 -24.91
C GLY A 65 17.93 19.51 -25.77
N SER A 66 19.20 19.49 -26.16
CA SER A 66 19.74 18.51 -27.11
C SER A 66 20.31 17.23 -26.49
N ASP A 67 20.20 17.05 -25.17
CA ASP A 67 20.75 15.91 -24.42
C ASP A 67 19.68 15.39 -23.44
N LEU A 68 18.55 14.89 -23.97
CA LEU A 68 17.51 14.24 -23.19
C LEU A 68 18.03 12.90 -22.66
N THR A 69 18.10 12.77 -21.34
CA THR A 69 18.69 11.57 -20.70
C THR A 69 17.82 11.03 -19.59
N LEU A 70 17.70 9.71 -19.50
CA LEU A 70 16.97 8.96 -18.49
C LEU A 70 17.93 8.08 -17.70
N THR A 71 17.92 8.21 -16.38
CA THR A 71 18.72 7.38 -15.49
C THR A 71 17.85 6.90 -14.33
N VAL A 72 18.02 5.64 -13.93
CA VAL A 72 17.56 5.16 -12.62
C VAL A 72 18.78 5.11 -11.70
N SER A 73 18.66 5.70 -10.51
CA SER A 73 19.79 5.76 -9.57
C SER A 73 20.17 4.36 -9.10
N MET A 74 21.39 3.92 -9.38
CA MET A 74 21.94 2.65 -8.89
C MET A 74 22.73 2.89 -7.61
N ALA A 75 22.44 2.14 -6.55
CA ALA A 75 23.30 2.11 -5.36
C ALA A 75 24.49 1.15 -5.58
N ASP A 76 25.49 1.17 -4.70
CA ASP A 76 26.63 0.23 -4.79
C ASP A 76 26.19 -1.25 -4.76
N ALA A 77 25.11 -1.54 -4.02
CA ALA A 77 24.50 -2.88 -3.94
C ALA A 77 23.80 -3.30 -5.24
N ASP A 78 23.53 -2.34 -6.13
CA ASP A 78 22.89 -2.53 -7.42
C ASP A 78 23.91 -2.70 -8.56
N ALA A 79 25.21 -2.58 -8.29
CA ALA A 79 26.23 -2.80 -9.30
C ALA A 79 26.23 -4.27 -9.76
N PHE A 80 26.40 -4.53 -11.06
CA PHE A 80 26.33 -5.88 -11.62
C PHE A 80 27.47 -6.18 -12.60
N PRO A 81 27.96 -7.43 -12.66
CA PRO A 81 28.96 -7.81 -13.66
C PRO A 81 28.42 -7.68 -15.09
N ALA A 82 29.18 -7.03 -15.96
CA ALA A 82 28.80 -6.73 -17.33
C ALA A 82 28.45 -7.99 -18.15
N ASP A 83 29.15 -9.10 -17.89
CA ASP A 83 28.95 -10.39 -18.56
C ASP A 83 27.67 -11.13 -18.14
N GLN A 84 27.17 -10.88 -16.92
CA GLN A 84 25.96 -11.51 -16.39
C GLN A 84 24.68 -10.88 -16.93
N ARG A 85 24.72 -9.63 -17.39
CA ARG A 85 23.54 -8.89 -17.88
C ARG A 85 23.84 -8.08 -19.15
N PRO A 86 24.20 -8.73 -20.25
CA PRO A 86 24.65 -8.03 -21.44
C PRO A 86 23.49 -7.49 -22.31
N PHE A 87 22.24 -7.90 -22.05
CA PHE A 87 21.10 -7.51 -22.89
C PHE A 87 20.36 -6.32 -22.30
N PHE A 88 20.48 -5.16 -22.94
CA PHE A 88 19.61 -4.03 -22.64
C PHE A 88 18.31 -4.14 -23.45
N ALA A 89 17.18 -3.95 -22.80
CA ALA A 89 15.86 -3.99 -23.42
C ALA A 89 15.10 -2.70 -23.13
N VAL A 90 14.38 -2.18 -24.11
CA VAL A 90 13.51 -1.00 -23.97
C VAL A 90 12.25 -1.14 -24.80
N ARG A 91 11.12 -0.76 -24.21
CA ARG A 91 9.85 -0.58 -24.90
C ARG A 91 9.51 0.89 -24.98
N TYR A 92 9.32 1.39 -26.19
CA TYR A 92 9.17 2.83 -26.44
C TYR A 92 8.15 3.15 -27.52
N LYS A 93 7.68 4.40 -27.54
CA LYS A 93 6.88 4.98 -28.60
C LYS A 93 7.34 6.41 -28.83
N TYR A 94 7.99 6.65 -29.96
CA TYR A 94 8.65 7.92 -30.27
C TYR A 94 8.01 8.57 -31.49
N ASP A 95 7.81 9.89 -31.41
CA ASP A 95 7.43 10.76 -32.52
C ASP A 95 8.62 11.69 -32.77
N THR A 96 9.50 11.29 -33.69
CA THR A 96 10.79 11.95 -33.94
C THR A 96 11.35 11.58 -35.31
N THR A 97 12.14 12.47 -35.90
CA THR A 97 12.93 12.14 -37.11
C THR A 97 14.28 11.49 -36.79
N ILE A 98 14.66 11.46 -35.51
CA ILE A 98 15.93 10.90 -35.05
C ILE A 98 15.85 9.37 -35.03
N THR A 99 16.83 8.71 -35.64
CA THR A 99 16.82 7.24 -35.84
C THR A 99 17.77 6.51 -34.91
N LYS A 100 18.37 7.19 -33.93
CA LYS A 100 19.33 6.59 -32.99
C LYS A 100 19.02 6.98 -31.55
N ALA A 101 19.05 5.99 -30.69
CA ALA A 101 19.12 6.12 -29.24
C ALA A 101 20.50 5.61 -28.77
N GLY A 102 20.81 5.75 -27.49
CA GLY A 102 22.04 5.16 -26.97
C GLY A 102 22.07 5.02 -25.46
N LEU A 103 23.13 4.36 -24.99
CA LEU A 103 23.41 4.18 -23.57
C LEU A 103 24.81 4.67 -23.28
N PHE A 104 24.95 5.47 -22.22
CA PHE A 104 26.21 5.60 -21.51
C PHE A 104 26.17 4.71 -20.27
N PHE A 105 27.34 4.28 -19.82
CA PHE A 105 27.49 3.51 -18.59
C PHE A 105 28.81 3.84 -17.90
N THR A 106 28.90 3.53 -16.61
CA THR A 106 30.16 3.51 -15.88
C THR A 106 30.46 2.11 -15.41
N THR A 107 31.74 1.84 -15.21
CA THR A 107 32.21 0.59 -14.62
C THR A 107 33.14 0.88 -13.44
N ASP A 108 33.59 -0.16 -12.76
CA ASP A 108 34.70 -0.11 -11.78
C ASP A 108 36.00 0.52 -12.33
N SER A 109 36.21 0.45 -13.65
CA SER A 109 37.40 0.96 -14.35
C SER A 109 37.11 2.20 -15.21
N LEU A 110 35.86 2.40 -15.63
CA LEU A 110 35.37 3.57 -16.35
C LEU A 110 34.42 4.36 -15.45
N SER A 111 34.97 5.15 -14.53
CA SER A 111 34.21 5.80 -13.45
C SER A 111 33.44 7.06 -13.86
N VAL A 112 33.53 7.49 -15.12
CA VAL A 112 32.87 8.70 -15.63
C VAL A 112 32.22 8.40 -16.98
N LEU A 113 30.99 8.87 -17.17
CA LEU A 113 30.30 8.81 -18.47
C LEU A 113 31.11 9.57 -19.52
N SER A 114 31.43 8.92 -20.62
CA SER A 114 32.21 9.49 -21.72
C SER A 114 31.91 8.77 -23.02
N ASP A 115 32.39 9.30 -24.15
CA ASP A 115 32.22 8.67 -25.47
C ASP A 115 32.73 7.22 -25.53
N LYS A 116 33.61 6.82 -24.59
CA LYS A 116 34.08 5.44 -24.47
C LYS A 116 32.97 4.48 -24.03
N SER A 117 32.03 4.91 -23.19
CA SER A 117 30.88 4.09 -22.79
C SER A 117 29.65 4.28 -23.68
N TYR A 118 29.66 5.25 -24.58
CA TYR A 118 28.50 5.47 -25.44
C TYR A 118 28.28 4.29 -26.40
N SER A 119 27.06 3.75 -26.36
CA SER A 119 26.64 2.60 -27.17
C SER A 119 25.33 2.94 -27.89
N SER A 120 25.42 3.34 -29.15
CA SER A 120 24.26 3.75 -29.94
C SER A 120 23.56 2.57 -30.60
N PHE A 121 22.23 2.63 -30.72
CA PHE A 121 21.42 1.65 -31.44
C PHE A 121 20.26 2.30 -32.19
N ALA A 122 19.71 1.58 -33.18
CA ALA A 122 18.66 2.10 -34.05
C ALA A 122 17.29 2.14 -33.38
N ILE A 123 16.52 3.19 -33.66
CA ILE A 123 15.13 3.36 -33.25
C ILE A 123 14.27 3.85 -34.42
N VAL A 124 12.95 3.72 -34.29
CA VAL A 124 11.97 4.17 -35.28
C VAL A 124 11.00 5.15 -34.62
N GLY A 125 10.94 6.39 -35.12
CA GLY A 125 10.07 7.45 -34.62
C GLY A 125 8.72 7.53 -35.35
N ASP A 126 7.99 6.43 -35.47
CA ASP A 126 6.72 6.35 -36.20
C ASP A 126 5.48 6.44 -35.30
N ASN A 127 5.66 6.93 -34.07
CA ASN A 127 4.63 7.07 -33.06
C ASN A 127 3.85 5.76 -32.79
N SER A 128 4.53 4.61 -32.90
CA SER A 128 4.01 3.29 -32.55
C SER A 128 4.85 2.65 -31.45
N TRP A 129 4.24 1.77 -30.65
CA TRP A 129 4.99 1.01 -29.64
C TRP A 129 5.95 0.03 -30.31
N ARG A 130 7.21 0.09 -29.91
CA ARG A 130 8.34 -0.65 -30.45
C ARG A 130 9.13 -1.27 -29.29
N ASN A 131 9.73 -2.42 -29.56
CA ASN A 131 10.64 -3.10 -28.68
C ASN A 131 12.04 -3.09 -29.30
N VAL A 132 13.06 -2.83 -28.49
CA VAL A 132 14.46 -3.01 -28.87
C VAL A 132 15.16 -3.82 -27.79
N ILE A 133 15.92 -4.81 -28.22
CA ILE A 133 16.84 -5.59 -27.40
C ILE A 133 18.21 -5.48 -28.05
N VAL A 134 19.23 -5.07 -27.29
CA VAL A 134 20.61 -4.96 -27.78
C VAL A 134 21.57 -5.71 -26.88
N ASP A 135 22.56 -6.35 -27.49
CA ASP A 135 23.67 -7.01 -26.80
C ASP A 135 24.84 -6.03 -26.66
N MET A 136 25.08 -5.57 -25.44
CA MET A 136 26.11 -4.58 -25.13
C MET A 136 27.52 -5.08 -25.41
N ARG A 137 27.74 -6.40 -25.39
CA ARG A 137 29.03 -7.01 -25.76
C ARG A 137 29.33 -6.85 -27.24
N LEU A 138 28.31 -6.74 -28.08
CA LEU A 138 28.46 -6.51 -29.50
C LEU A 138 28.51 -5.02 -29.83
N LEU A 139 27.76 -4.19 -29.08
CA LEU A 139 27.75 -2.74 -29.29
C LEU A 139 29.01 -2.04 -28.78
N ASN A 140 29.58 -2.48 -27.67
CA ASN A 140 30.77 -1.88 -27.08
C ASN A 140 31.69 -2.94 -26.42
N PRO A 141 32.29 -3.84 -27.22
CA PRO A 141 33.07 -5.00 -26.73
C PRO A 141 34.28 -4.59 -25.87
N GLU A 142 34.87 -3.43 -26.13
CA GLU A 142 36.09 -2.97 -25.46
C GLU A 142 35.83 -2.43 -24.06
N ASN A 143 34.64 -1.83 -23.83
CA ASN A 143 34.34 -1.14 -22.58
C ASN A 143 33.24 -1.82 -21.75
N TRP A 144 32.40 -2.70 -22.34
CA TRP A 144 31.40 -3.48 -21.61
C TRP A 144 32.04 -4.64 -20.84
N THR A 145 32.84 -4.32 -19.83
CA THR A 145 33.59 -5.27 -19.01
C THR A 145 33.58 -4.84 -17.54
N GLY A 146 34.03 -5.72 -16.63
CA GLY A 146 34.06 -5.44 -15.20
C GLY A 146 32.66 -5.34 -14.59
N THR A 147 32.53 -4.47 -13.60
CA THR A 147 31.27 -4.25 -12.87
C THR A 147 30.60 -2.96 -13.33
N ILE A 148 29.38 -3.03 -13.85
CA ILE A 148 28.56 -1.87 -14.21
C ILE A 148 28.07 -1.20 -12.92
N THR A 149 28.34 0.09 -12.77
CA THR A 149 28.04 0.87 -11.55
C THR A 149 26.96 1.93 -11.76
N SER A 150 26.75 2.38 -13.00
CA SER A 150 25.64 3.27 -13.36
C SER A 150 25.38 3.22 -14.88
N PHE A 151 24.23 3.72 -15.32
CA PHE A 151 23.95 3.95 -16.72
C PHE A 151 23.08 5.19 -16.94
N ARG A 152 23.10 5.68 -18.18
CA ARG A 152 22.28 6.77 -18.67
C ARG A 152 21.74 6.36 -20.03
N PHE A 153 20.43 6.24 -20.11
CA PHE A 153 19.73 5.96 -21.35
C PHE A 153 19.38 7.27 -22.05
N ASP A 154 19.82 7.42 -23.28
CA ASP A 154 19.51 8.56 -24.14
C ASP A 154 18.47 8.09 -25.17
N PRO A 155 17.18 8.46 -25.04
CA PRO A 155 16.15 8.11 -26.03
C PRO A 155 16.48 8.59 -27.44
N SER A 156 17.25 9.67 -27.52
CA SER A 156 17.83 10.21 -28.74
C SER A 156 19.10 10.99 -28.42
N ASN A 157 20.08 10.94 -29.31
CA ASN A 157 21.30 11.74 -29.17
C ASN A 157 21.82 12.17 -30.58
N PRO A 158 21.82 13.48 -30.92
CA PRO A 158 21.24 14.56 -30.12
C PRO A 158 19.71 14.45 -30.08
N SER A 159 19.10 15.08 -29.08
CA SER A 159 17.65 15.28 -29.00
C SER A 159 17.25 16.61 -29.65
N ASP A 160 15.97 16.78 -29.97
CA ASP A 160 15.40 18.06 -30.38
C ASP A 160 14.15 18.38 -29.55
N THR A 161 13.75 19.65 -29.49
CA THR A 161 12.62 20.11 -28.66
C THR A 161 11.23 19.83 -29.27
N GLU A 162 11.18 19.37 -30.51
CA GLU A 162 9.93 19.12 -31.24
C GLU A 162 9.48 17.65 -31.13
N SER A 163 10.41 16.76 -30.83
CA SER A 163 10.19 15.34 -30.69
C SER A 163 9.51 14.97 -29.37
N ARG A 164 8.72 13.89 -29.40
CA ARG A 164 8.01 13.36 -28.23
C ARG A 164 8.43 11.93 -27.98
N TYR A 165 8.77 11.62 -26.73
CA TYR A 165 9.22 10.28 -26.37
C TYR A 165 8.33 9.70 -25.27
N GLN A 166 7.91 8.45 -25.43
CA GLN A 166 7.27 7.66 -24.39
C GLN A 166 8.07 6.38 -24.15
N VAL A 167 8.28 6.03 -22.88
CA VAL A 167 9.00 4.82 -22.48
C VAL A 167 8.15 4.07 -21.46
N SER A 168 7.80 2.82 -21.77
CA SER A 168 6.97 1.96 -20.92
C SER A 168 7.83 1.19 -19.93
N ARG A 169 8.98 0.69 -20.37
CA ARG A 169 9.91 -0.06 -19.52
C ARG A 169 11.28 -0.20 -20.15
N PHE A 170 12.31 -0.33 -19.32
CA PHE A 170 13.67 -0.69 -19.76
C PHE A 170 14.47 -1.36 -18.65
N GLY A 171 15.55 -2.07 -19.01
CA GLY A 171 16.45 -2.70 -18.04
C GLY A 171 17.52 -3.59 -18.68
N PHE A 172 18.31 -4.25 -17.83
CA PHE A 172 19.39 -5.16 -18.23
C PHE A 172 19.15 -6.61 -17.80
N PHE A 173 19.29 -7.54 -18.76
CA PHE A 173 18.86 -8.93 -18.64
C PHE A 173 20.00 -9.93 -18.95
N PRO A 174 19.95 -11.14 -18.35
CA PRO A 174 20.92 -12.21 -18.62
C PRO A 174 20.79 -12.83 -20.01
N SER A 175 19.60 -12.82 -20.59
CA SER A 175 19.32 -13.40 -21.91
C SER A 175 18.32 -12.58 -22.71
N ALA A 176 18.35 -12.75 -24.04
CA ALA A 176 17.40 -12.10 -24.95
C ALA A 176 15.95 -12.57 -24.71
N GLU A 177 15.74 -13.82 -24.30
CA GLU A 177 14.42 -14.37 -24.00
C GLU A 177 13.81 -13.73 -22.75
N GLN A 178 14.61 -13.50 -21.70
CA GLN A 178 14.15 -12.81 -20.49
C GLN A 178 13.86 -11.33 -20.76
N ALA A 179 14.70 -10.68 -21.56
CA ALA A 179 14.45 -9.34 -22.07
C ALA A 179 13.12 -9.27 -22.85
N GLN A 180 12.88 -10.22 -23.76
CA GLN A 180 11.65 -10.28 -24.53
C GLN A 180 10.42 -10.51 -23.64
N SER A 181 10.49 -11.46 -22.71
CA SER A 181 9.39 -11.73 -21.77
C SER A 181 9.05 -10.51 -20.90
N PHE A 182 10.06 -9.72 -20.51
CA PHE A 182 9.84 -8.47 -19.78
C PHE A 182 9.11 -7.42 -20.62
N LEU A 183 9.47 -7.29 -21.90
CA LEU A 183 8.84 -6.36 -22.83
C LEU A 183 7.42 -6.77 -23.20
N ASP A 184 7.16 -8.07 -23.35
CA ASP A 184 5.84 -8.62 -23.73
C ASP A 184 4.80 -8.49 -22.60
N ALA A 185 5.26 -8.39 -21.36
CA ALA A 185 4.39 -8.15 -20.21
C ALA A 185 3.94 -6.69 -20.06
N ALA A 186 4.18 -5.83 -21.07
CA ALA A 186 3.85 -4.43 -21.01
C ALA A 186 2.36 -4.16 -21.20
N VAL A 187 1.79 -3.41 -20.26
CA VAL A 187 0.46 -2.82 -20.39
C VAL A 187 0.67 -1.39 -20.87
N ASP A 188 0.66 -1.18 -22.19
CA ASP A 188 0.87 0.15 -22.78
C ASP A 188 -0.42 0.95 -22.96
N ALA A 189 -1.44 0.58 -22.20
CA ALA A 189 -2.61 1.40 -22.03
C ALA A 189 -2.23 2.59 -21.14
N PRO A 190 -2.64 3.81 -21.51
CA PRO A 190 -2.60 4.92 -20.58
C PRO A 190 -3.36 4.54 -19.29
N ASP A 191 -2.71 4.65 -18.14
CA ASP A 191 -3.36 4.55 -16.83
C ASP A 191 -4.00 5.91 -16.45
N TYR A 192 -5.31 6.01 -16.70
CA TYR A 192 -6.12 7.20 -16.44
C TYR A 192 -6.30 7.53 -14.93
N ALA A 193 -5.59 6.85 -14.02
CA ALA A 193 -5.66 7.07 -12.58
C ALA A 193 -4.71 8.16 -12.03
N GLU A 194 -3.90 8.86 -12.85
CA GLU A 194 -3.14 10.05 -12.41
C GLU A 194 -3.56 11.33 -13.17
N PRO A 195 -3.87 12.44 -12.47
CA PRO A 195 -4.27 13.70 -13.11
C PRO A 195 -3.08 14.42 -13.79
N THR A 196 -3.33 14.99 -14.97
CA THR A 196 -2.40 15.87 -15.69
C THR A 196 -2.31 17.24 -14.99
N GLN A 197 -1.11 17.74 -14.64
CA GLN A 197 -0.93 19.01 -13.94
C GLN A 197 -1.01 20.25 -14.86
N PHE A 198 -1.71 21.28 -14.37
CA PHE A 198 -1.74 22.64 -14.93
C PHE A 198 -0.51 23.47 -14.53
N ILE A 199 -0.14 24.40 -15.41
CA ILE A 199 0.97 25.37 -15.32
C ILE A 199 0.65 26.48 -14.30
N ALA A 200 1.66 26.85 -13.51
CA ALA A 200 1.83 27.99 -12.59
C ALA A 200 0.92 29.25 -12.73
N PRO A 201 0.78 30.09 -11.67
CA PRO A 201 1.69 30.21 -10.52
C PRO A 201 1.04 29.89 -9.16
N LEU A 202 1.68 28.96 -8.43
CA LEU A 202 1.34 28.61 -7.06
C LEU A 202 2.59 28.72 -6.16
N GLN A 203 2.38 29.36 -5.02
CA GLN A 203 3.26 29.33 -3.85
C GLN A 203 3.32 27.88 -3.34
N GLN A 204 4.51 27.33 -3.06
CA GLN A 204 4.65 25.92 -2.69
C GLN A 204 5.27 25.78 -1.29
N VAL A 205 4.55 25.06 -0.45
CA VAL A 205 4.86 24.63 0.92
C VAL A 205 4.80 23.10 0.91
N ARG A 206 5.83 22.41 1.43
CA ARG A 206 5.89 20.94 1.54
C ARG A 206 6.65 20.58 2.81
N VAL A 207 6.22 19.63 3.66
CA VAL A 207 7.06 18.55 4.26
C VAL A 207 6.10 17.42 4.75
N PRO A 208 6.58 16.29 5.35
CA PRO A 208 6.41 14.92 4.86
C PRO A 208 5.29 14.15 5.58
N GLY A 209 4.80 13.09 4.93
CA GLY A 209 3.66 12.30 5.41
C GLY A 209 3.90 11.61 6.76
N GLY A 210 2.92 11.80 7.65
CA GLY A 210 2.75 11.16 8.95
C GLY A 210 2.28 12.17 9.98
N THR A 211 1.03 12.68 9.90
CA THR A 211 0.59 13.79 10.77
C THR A 211 -0.92 13.79 11.04
N LEU A 212 -1.32 14.29 12.22
CA LEU A 212 -2.66 14.23 12.85
C LEU A 212 -3.79 14.99 12.09
N PHE A 213 -5.03 14.52 12.30
CA PHE A 213 -6.36 14.97 11.79
C PHE A 213 -6.77 16.42 12.19
N ASP A 214 -7.85 17.08 11.70
CA ASP A 214 -9.19 16.63 11.28
C ASP A 214 -9.91 17.73 10.45
N GLY A 215 -10.51 17.41 9.29
CA GLY A 215 -11.41 18.30 8.52
C GLY A 215 -10.80 19.29 7.51
N TYR A 216 -9.52 19.19 7.16
CA TYR A 216 -8.84 20.12 6.25
C TYR A 216 -8.07 19.38 5.14
N ASP A 217 -8.27 19.82 3.89
CA ASP A 217 -7.76 19.22 2.65
C ASP A 217 -6.44 19.88 2.21
N ARG A 218 -5.52 19.07 1.67
CA ARG A 218 -4.29 19.35 0.87
C ARG A 218 -3.41 20.60 1.09
N ALA A 219 -3.66 21.48 2.04
CA ALA A 219 -2.90 22.70 2.25
C ALA A 219 -2.95 23.09 3.73
N ASP A 220 -1.88 22.90 4.51
CA ASP A 220 -1.68 23.55 5.83
C ASP A 220 -0.25 23.27 6.44
N PHE A 221 0.67 24.24 6.22
CA PHE A 221 1.82 24.68 7.07
C PHE A 221 3.15 23.89 7.23
N MET A 222 4.10 24.08 6.30
CA MET A 222 5.56 24.23 6.57
C MET A 222 6.24 25.13 5.50
N LEU A 223 6.99 26.17 5.90
CA LEU A 223 7.54 27.15 4.94
C LEU A 223 8.87 26.70 4.30
N GLN A 224 8.91 26.65 2.96
CA GLN A 224 10.12 26.55 2.15
C GLN A 224 10.27 27.83 1.33
N SER A 225 11.46 28.43 1.29
CA SER A 225 11.77 29.50 0.34
C SER A 225 12.37 28.90 -0.92
N THR A 226 11.82 29.22 -2.10
CA THR A 226 12.32 28.78 -3.41
C THR A 226 13.48 29.64 -3.95
N LEU A 227 13.93 30.65 -3.20
CA LEU A 227 14.96 31.62 -3.62
C LEU A 227 16.38 31.29 -3.13
N VAL A 228 16.58 30.17 -2.44
CA VAL A 228 17.90 29.75 -1.96
C VAL A 228 18.38 28.58 -2.80
N GLU A 229 19.19 28.88 -3.82
CA GLU A 229 19.67 27.89 -4.79
C GLU A 229 20.54 26.79 -4.18
N ASN A 230 21.18 27.01 -3.02
CA ASN A 230 22.08 26.05 -2.36
C ASN A 230 21.97 26.07 -0.82
N PRO A 231 20.98 25.40 -0.22
CA PRO A 231 20.85 25.33 1.24
C PRO A 231 21.93 24.43 1.88
N SER A 232 22.48 24.84 3.03
CA SER A 232 23.43 24.03 3.82
C SER A 232 22.88 23.73 5.23
N GLU A 233 23.47 22.76 5.94
CA GLU A 233 23.13 22.39 7.33
C GLU A 233 23.25 23.56 8.34
N THR A 234 23.72 24.74 7.92
CA THR A 234 23.91 25.95 8.74
C THR A 234 23.04 27.15 8.33
N THR A 235 21.98 26.96 7.52
CA THR A 235 21.10 28.08 7.11
C THR A 235 20.46 28.75 8.34
N VAL A 236 20.75 30.03 8.57
CA VAL A 236 20.53 30.75 9.84
C VAL A 236 19.18 31.47 9.90
N VAL A 237 18.37 31.20 10.92
CA VAL A 237 17.11 31.91 11.23
C VAL A 237 17.38 33.15 12.08
N TRP A 238 16.83 34.29 11.66
CA TRP A 238 16.92 35.57 12.37
C TRP A 238 15.58 35.90 13.03
N PHE A 239 15.61 36.34 14.29
CA PHE A 239 14.43 36.71 15.06
C PHE A 239 14.51 38.17 15.49
N LYS A 240 13.43 38.92 15.27
CA LYS A 240 13.26 40.30 15.73
C LYS A 240 12.08 40.38 16.71
N PRO A 241 12.32 40.71 17.99
CA PRO A 241 11.26 40.83 18.98
C PRO A 241 10.22 41.91 18.63
N GLN A 242 8.97 41.67 19.00
CA GLN A 242 7.84 42.58 18.76
C GLN A 242 7.93 43.92 19.52
N ASP A 243 8.77 44.00 20.57
CA ASP A 243 8.92 45.19 21.41
C ASP A 243 9.55 46.40 20.68
N GLY A 244 10.05 46.20 19.45
CA GLY A 244 10.50 47.25 18.54
C GLY A 244 11.79 47.95 18.95
N LYS A 245 12.45 47.53 20.04
CA LYS A 245 13.67 48.16 20.58
C LYS A 245 14.90 47.27 20.52
N SER A 246 14.72 45.96 20.34
CA SER A 246 15.78 44.96 20.35
C SER A 246 16.26 44.63 18.93
N ASP A 247 17.58 44.56 18.74
CA ASP A 247 18.20 44.18 17.46
C ASP A 247 17.91 42.70 17.12
N ALA A 248 17.94 42.37 15.82
CA ALA A 248 17.67 41.02 15.36
C ALA A 248 18.78 40.05 15.82
N ILE A 249 18.39 38.93 16.43
CA ILE A 249 19.32 37.92 16.93
C ILE A 249 19.23 36.62 16.12
N VAL A 250 20.35 35.91 16.04
CA VAL A 250 20.45 34.59 15.41
C VAL A 250 20.03 33.51 16.41
N ILE A 251 19.11 32.63 16.01
CA ILE A 251 18.64 31.56 16.91
C ILE A 251 19.47 30.28 16.70
N PRO A 252 20.23 29.80 17.72
CA PRO A 252 21.20 28.71 17.55
C PRO A 252 20.58 27.31 17.44
N ALA A 253 19.30 27.14 17.78
CA ALA A 253 18.64 25.85 17.89
C ALA A 253 17.60 25.64 16.78
N SER A 254 18.05 25.65 15.53
CA SER A 254 17.24 25.26 14.38
C SER A 254 18.00 24.21 13.58
N GLN A 255 17.36 23.06 13.31
CA GLN A 255 17.92 22.05 12.42
C GLN A 255 17.23 22.18 11.07
N THR A 256 18.02 22.57 10.07
CA THR A 256 17.58 22.67 8.68
C THR A 256 18.07 21.45 7.93
N ASN A 257 17.16 20.64 7.40
CA ASN A 257 17.55 19.43 6.68
C ASN A 257 18.07 19.77 5.26
N ARG A 258 18.67 18.77 4.61
CA ARG A 258 19.30 18.89 3.28
C ARG A 258 18.35 19.24 2.13
N ARG A 259 17.03 19.35 2.39
CA ARG A 259 16.01 19.81 1.42
C ARG A 259 15.57 21.27 1.67
N GLY A 260 16.20 21.98 2.62
CA GLY A 260 15.93 23.40 2.91
C GLY A 260 14.82 23.65 3.93
N PHE A 261 14.38 22.64 4.67
CA PHE A 261 13.30 22.76 5.66
C PHE A 261 13.83 22.87 7.08
N THR A 262 13.38 23.90 7.81
CA THR A 262 13.86 24.22 9.15
C THR A 262 12.83 23.85 10.22
N HIS A 263 13.24 23.02 11.19
CA HIS A 263 12.45 22.75 12.38
C HIS A 263 12.66 23.88 13.41
N PHE A 264 11.60 24.61 13.74
CA PHE A 264 11.64 25.68 14.73
C PHE A 264 10.36 25.71 15.58
N VAL A 265 10.52 25.83 16.90
CA VAL A 265 9.45 26.07 17.86
C VAL A 265 9.54 27.53 18.28
N ALA A 266 8.52 28.33 17.97
CA ALA A 266 8.52 29.75 18.28
C ALA A 266 8.52 30.01 19.79
N LYS A 267 9.60 30.63 20.28
CA LYS A 267 9.82 30.86 21.71
C LYS A 267 9.31 32.22 22.21
N GLN A 268 9.15 33.22 21.32
CA GLN A 268 8.69 34.57 21.67
C GLN A 268 7.87 35.24 20.53
N PRO A 269 6.93 36.17 20.84
CA PRO A 269 6.20 36.93 19.81
C PRO A 269 7.11 37.93 19.08
N GLY A 270 7.11 37.91 17.75
CA GLY A 270 7.94 38.79 16.92
C GLY A 270 7.92 38.40 15.45
N GLU A 271 8.82 39.02 14.68
CA GLU A 271 9.01 38.75 13.26
C GLU A 271 10.19 37.81 13.08
N TYR A 272 9.94 36.70 12.40
CA TYR A 272 10.94 35.69 12.10
C TYR A 272 11.30 35.76 10.63
N ARG A 273 12.60 35.68 10.34
CA ARG A 273 13.15 35.84 9.00
C ARG A 273 14.01 34.64 8.62
N LEU A 274 13.65 34.02 7.50
CA LEU A 274 14.40 32.96 6.82
C LEU A 274 14.88 33.55 5.48
N GLY A 275 16.15 33.96 5.38
CA GLY A 275 16.60 34.76 4.24
C GLY A 275 16.05 36.19 4.25
N ASN A 276 15.46 36.70 3.17
CA ASN A 276 15.14 38.15 3.00
C ASN A 276 13.65 38.52 3.16
N VAL A 277 12.82 37.71 3.82
CA VAL A 277 11.38 37.99 3.98
C VAL A 277 10.91 37.71 5.41
N ASP A 278 10.05 38.58 5.94
CA ASP A 278 9.51 38.52 7.31
C ASP A 278 8.18 37.76 7.37
N VAL A 279 8.00 36.93 8.40
CA VAL A 279 6.75 36.19 8.69
C VAL A 279 6.28 36.47 10.12
N SER A 280 5.00 36.80 10.29
CA SER A 280 4.38 37.18 11.58
C SER A 280 3.63 36.00 12.22
N LEU A 281 3.86 35.75 13.51
CA LEU A 281 3.33 34.58 14.25
C LEU A 281 2.26 34.93 15.30
N ARG A 282 1.47 35.98 15.09
CA ARG A 282 0.55 36.44 16.14
C ARG A 282 -0.78 35.66 16.12
N ASP A 283 -0.84 34.71 17.04
CA ASP A 283 -2.04 34.11 17.67
C ASP A 283 -2.57 32.78 17.08
N ILE A 284 -2.47 31.71 17.89
CA ILE A 284 -2.98 30.35 17.60
C ILE A 284 -4.35 30.08 18.24
N SER A 285 -4.95 31.08 18.89
CA SER A 285 -6.22 30.97 19.63
C SER A 285 -7.41 30.54 18.78
N ASN A 286 -7.37 30.79 17.46
CA ASN A 286 -8.43 30.46 16.51
C ASN A 286 -8.35 29.02 15.94
N LEU A 287 -7.37 28.21 16.36
CA LEU A 287 -7.26 26.81 15.93
C LEU A 287 -8.21 25.89 16.72
N PRO A 288 -8.67 24.77 16.16
CA PRO A 288 -9.45 23.78 16.89
C PRO A 288 -8.72 23.29 18.15
N THR A 289 -9.46 23.11 19.25
CA THR A 289 -8.91 22.79 20.59
C THR A 289 -8.01 21.55 20.59
N ALA A 290 -8.34 20.53 19.80
CA ALA A 290 -7.54 19.31 19.64
C ALA A 290 -6.16 19.56 19.00
N THR A 291 -6.08 20.44 18.00
CA THR A 291 -4.83 20.83 17.31
C THR A 291 -3.91 21.64 18.22
N GLN A 292 -4.49 22.56 18.99
CA GLN A 292 -3.76 23.28 20.04
C GLN A 292 -3.20 22.30 21.10
N THR A 293 -3.90 21.20 21.38
CA THR A 293 -3.57 20.19 22.39
C THR A 293 -2.41 19.28 21.94
N ALA A 294 -2.40 18.86 20.68
CA ALA A 294 -1.34 18.03 20.09
C ALA A 294 0.02 18.74 20.01
N ILE A 295 0.04 20.02 19.62
CA ILE A 295 1.26 20.86 19.54
C ILE A 295 1.95 20.94 20.92
N ARG A 296 1.16 20.98 21.99
CA ARG A 296 1.66 21.16 23.36
C ARG A 296 2.25 19.87 23.97
N PHE A 297 1.78 18.70 23.55
CA PHE A 297 2.31 17.41 24.03
C PHE A 297 3.70 17.08 23.46
N VAL A 298 3.93 17.42 22.19
CA VAL A 298 5.23 17.25 21.53
C VAL A 298 6.33 18.04 22.23
N VAL A 299 5.98 19.23 22.74
CA VAL A 299 6.89 20.09 23.52
C VAL A 299 7.28 19.42 24.85
N ALA A 300 6.32 18.81 25.57
CA ALA A 300 6.61 18.11 26.83
C ALA A 300 7.57 16.89 26.65
N ARG A 301 7.43 16.15 25.55
CA ARG A 301 8.34 15.04 25.19
C ARG A 301 9.76 15.52 24.87
N GLY A 302 9.88 16.66 24.20
CA GLY A 302 11.19 17.27 23.89
C GLY A 302 11.95 17.74 25.13
N LEU A 303 11.25 18.17 26.17
CA LEU A 303 11.84 18.73 27.40
C LEU A 303 12.53 17.68 28.29
N LEU A 304 12.05 16.43 28.28
CA LEU A 304 12.61 15.34 29.10
C LEU A 304 13.81 14.61 28.44
N GLY A 305 14.21 15.03 27.23
CA GLY A 305 15.32 14.44 26.48
C GLY A 305 15.10 12.98 26.02
N GLU A 306 15.91 12.51 25.06
CA GLU A 306 16.00 11.09 24.71
C GLU A 306 16.79 10.34 25.80
N ALA A 307 16.27 9.21 26.30
CA ALA A 307 17.10 8.30 27.08
C ALA A 307 18.09 7.59 26.12
N GLY A 308 19.27 7.22 26.63
CA GLY A 308 20.31 6.55 25.83
C GLY A 308 19.75 5.48 24.89
N ASN A 309 20.21 5.51 23.63
CA ASN A 309 19.71 4.73 22.48
C ASN A 309 18.32 5.13 21.93
N GLN A 310 17.92 6.40 22.06
CA GLN A 310 16.77 7.00 21.35
C GLN A 310 15.39 6.38 21.67
N THR A 311 15.25 5.73 22.83
CA THR A 311 13.98 5.11 23.27
C THR A 311 13.42 5.88 24.45
N PHE A 312 12.15 6.31 24.39
CA PHE A 312 11.45 6.86 25.55
C PHE A 312 10.93 5.71 26.42
N ARG A 313 11.41 5.63 27.67
CA ARG A 313 11.13 4.53 28.60
C ARG A 313 10.33 5.05 29.80
N PRO A 314 8.99 5.02 29.75
CA PRO A 314 8.14 5.74 30.71
C PRO A 314 8.23 5.22 32.14
N ARG A 315 8.61 3.96 32.33
CA ARG A 315 8.76 3.32 33.66
C ARG A 315 10.17 3.44 34.24
N ASP A 316 11.12 4.00 33.49
CA ASP A 316 12.50 4.17 33.98
C ASP A 316 12.56 5.25 35.07
N PRO A 317 13.48 5.12 36.04
CA PRO A 317 13.76 6.18 37.00
C PRO A 317 14.12 7.48 36.30
N LEU A 318 13.52 8.58 36.73
CA LEU A 318 13.83 9.89 36.19
C LEU A 318 15.22 10.33 36.66
N ALA A 319 16.14 10.61 35.74
CA ALA A 319 17.43 11.17 36.08
C ALA A 319 17.28 12.62 36.59
N ASP A 320 18.04 13.00 37.62
CA ASP A 320 18.05 14.39 38.14
C ASP A 320 18.43 15.39 37.04
N ALA A 321 19.36 15.02 36.17
CA ALA A 321 19.81 15.88 35.07
C ALA A 321 18.74 16.11 33.99
N ASP A 322 17.84 15.15 33.76
CA ASP A 322 16.75 15.28 32.79
C ASP A 322 15.60 16.09 33.40
N TRP A 323 15.33 15.87 34.70
CA TRP A 323 14.33 16.63 35.43
C TRP A 323 14.71 18.10 35.59
N ASN A 324 15.93 18.37 36.07
CA ASN A 324 16.40 19.74 36.29
C ASN A 324 16.45 20.51 34.97
N ARG A 325 16.86 19.87 33.87
CA ARG A 325 16.84 20.49 32.54
C ARG A 325 15.43 20.84 32.08
N ALA A 326 14.45 19.98 32.33
CA ALA A 326 13.05 20.24 32.01
C ALA A 326 12.48 21.39 32.88
N VAL A 327 12.80 21.40 34.18
CA VAL A 327 12.44 22.46 35.14
C VAL A 327 13.05 23.81 34.74
N ASP A 328 14.37 23.86 34.51
CA ASP A 328 15.09 25.05 34.09
C ASP A 328 14.52 25.59 32.77
N SER A 329 14.24 24.68 31.82
CA SER A 329 13.60 25.03 30.55
C SER A 329 12.21 25.64 30.73
N LEU A 330 11.39 25.17 31.69
CA LEU A 330 10.06 25.74 31.95
C LEU A 330 10.13 27.08 32.72
N ALA A 331 11.08 27.20 33.65
CA ALA A 331 11.34 28.45 34.37
C ALA A 331 11.74 29.59 33.42
N GLU A 332 12.48 29.28 32.35
CA GLU A 332 12.80 30.23 31.27
C GLU A 332 11.55 30.79 30.56
N TYR A 333 10.41 30.09 30.60
CA TYR A 333 9.12 30.55 30.05
C TYR A 333 8.19 31.16 31.10
N GLY A 334 8.68 31.42 32.32
CA GLY A 334 7.89 31.98 33.42
C GLY A 334 6.84 31.02 33.99
N ILE A 335 6.97 29.72 33.69
CA ILE A 335 6.10 28.66 34.22
C ILE A 335 6.80 28.08 35.44
N ASP A 336 6.31 28.46 36.61
CA ASP A 336 6.93 28.07 37.86
C ASP A 336 6.59 26.63 38.23
N THR A 337 7.60 25.75 38.21
CA THR A 337 7.47 24.36 38.65
C THR A 337 7.88 24.18 40.11
N GLU A 338 8.28 25.24 40.83
CA GLU A 338 8.86 25.18 42.19
C GLU A 338 7.95 24.50 43.23
N ILE A 339 6.66 24.31 42.93
CA ILE A 339 5.70 23.72 43.86
C ILE A 339 5.75 22.18 43.90
N GLN A 340 6.44 21.49 42.99
CA GLN A 340 6.39 20.01 42.93
C GLN A 340 7.75 19.31 43.07
N SER A 341 7.82 18.38 44.03
CA SER A 341 8.97 17.48 44.23
C SER A 341 9.26 16.64 42.99
N LYS A 342 10.55 16.44 42.66
CA LYS A 342 10.99 15.59 41.54
C LYS A 342 10.25 14.23 41.54
N PRO A 343 9.56 13.89 40.44
CA PRO A 343 8.87 12.61 40.34
C PRO A 343 9.84 11.42 40.18
N THR A 344 9.40 10.25 40.62
CA THR A 344 10.23 9.03 40.68
C THR A 344 10.51 8.45 39.30
N THR A 345 9.51 8.48 38.40
CA THR A 345 9.61 7.91 37.05
C THR A 345 9.45 8.98 35.96
N ARG A 346 9.91 8.68 34.74
CA ARG A 346 9.76 9.58 33.59
C ARG A 346 8.29 9.81 33.19
N ALA A 347 7.41 8.84 33.43
CA ALA A 347 5.96 9.00 33.25
C ALA A 347 5.39 9.99 34.28
N ASP A 348 5.73 9.85 35.55
CA ASP A 348 5.27 10.77 36.60
C ASP A 348 5.80 12.19 36.36
N ALA A 349 7.03 12.30 35.85
CA ALA A 349 7.64 13.56 35.42
C ALA A 349 6.82 14.26 34.33
N ALA A 350 6.41 13.51 33.31
CA ALA A 350 5.60 14.03 32.22
C ALA A 350 4.23 14.50 32.72
N VAL A 351 3.61 13.78 33.66
CA VAL A 351 2.35 14.17 34.30
C VAL A 351 2.51 15.49 35.08
N VAL A 352 3.58 15.65 35.86
CA VAL A 352 3.84 16.90 36.60
C VAL A 352 4.07 18.10 35.66
N LEU A 353 4.89 17.94 34.63
CA LEU A 353 5.17 19.01 33.66
C LEU A 353 3.90 19.39 32.89
N GLN A 354 3.11 18.39 32.51
CA GLN A 354 1.81 18.58 31.86
C GLN A 354 0.85 19.37 32.77
N VAL A 355 0.75 19.03 34.06
CA VAL A 355 -0.11 19.74 35.02
C VAL A 355 0.35 21.19 35.25
N ALA A 356 1.67 21.43 35.35
CA ALA A 356 2.21 22.79 35.49
C ALA A 356 1.89 23.66 34.27
N ILE A 357 2.05 23.09 33.06
CA ILE A 357 1.70 23.73 31.79
C ILE A 357 0.17 23.95 31.71
N GLN A 358 -0.65 22.95 32.04
CA GLN A 358 -2.11 23.05 32.05
C GLN A 358 -2.63 24.11 33.05
N THR A 359 -2.01 24.22 34.22
CA THR A 359 -2.36 25.21 35.24
C THR A 359 -2.05 26.62 34.76
N ALA A 360 -0.90 26.80 34.08
CA ALA A 360 -0.52 28.08 33.50
C ALA A 360 -1.41 28.50 32.31
N PHE A 361 -1.93 27.53 31.54
CA PHE A 361 -2.66 27.79 30.29
C PHE A 361 -4.17 27.50 30.32
N GLY A 362 -4.70 26.94 31.42
CA GLY A 362 -6.13 26.92 31.75
C GLY A 362 -7.02 25.84 31.09
N THR A 363 -6.49 24.77 30.50
CA THR A 363 -7.30 23.70 29.86
C THR A 363 -6.72 22.28 29.99
N HIS A 364 -7.58 21.26 30.10
CA HIS A 364 -7.23 19.82 30.16
C HIS A 364 -6.61 19.28 28.85
N ILE A 365 -5.69 18.30 28.95
CA ILE A 365 -4.95 17.67 27.83
C ILE A 365 -4.87 16.15 28.04
N ASP A 366 -5.14 15.36 27.00
CA ASP A 366 -4.92 13.90 26.90
C ASP A 366 -3.94 13.51 25.76
N SER A 367 -3.47 12.25 25.78
CA SER A 367 -2.35 11.61 25.06
C SER A 367 -2.46 11.53 23.50
N PRO A 368 -1.36 11.34 22.72
CA PRO A 368 -1.28 11.60 21.28
C PRO A 368 -1.13 10.36 20.38
N TYR A 369 -1.55 9.17 20.81
CA TYR A 369 -1.57 8.02 19.89
C TYR A 369 -2.87 8.07 19.09
N THR A 370 -2.90 8.64 17.88
CA THR A 370 -4.11 8.49 17.07
C THR A 370 -4.13 7.16 16.33
N ASN A 371 -5.18 6.40 16.65
CA ASN A 371 -5.73 5.23 15.97
C ASN A 371 -6.17 5.49 14.51
N GLU A 372 -5.83 6.62 13.92
CA GLU A 372 -6.41 7.11 12.67
C GLU A 372 -5.85 6.43 11.43
N TYR A 373 -4.54 6.14 11.40
CA TYR A 373 -3.92 5.36 10.34
C TYR A 373 -4.17 3.86 10.48
N LEU A 374 -4.82 3.42 11.56
CA LEU A 374 -5.20 2.04 11.88
C LEU A 374 -6.70 1.94 12.15
N THR A 375 -7.49 2.90 11.65
CA THR A 375 -8.94 2.80 11.70
C THR A 375 -9.39 1.67 10.78
N ARG A 376 -10.26 0.81 11.32
CA ARG A 376 -10.91 -0.27 10.59
C ARG A 376 -12.04 0.24 9.68
N ASP A 377 -12.43 1.51 9.81
CA ASP A 377 -13.47 2.15 8.99
C ASP A 377 -12.89 2.60 7.63
N ARG A 378 -12.32 1.66 6.88
CA ARG A 378 -11.82 1.83 5.51
C ARG A 378 -11.84 0.47 4.78
N ILE A 379 -11.76 0.46 3.45
CA ILE A 379 -11.37 -0.74 2.70
C ILE A 379 -9.88 -0.98 2.95
N ARG A 380 -9.54 -2.10 3.57
CA ARG A 380 -8.17 -2.46 3.92
C ARG A 380 -7.65 -3.51 2.98
N THR A 381 -6.51 -3.25 2.37
CA THR A 381 -5.80 -4.23 1.55
C THR A 381 -4.63 -4.82 2.34
N GLY A 382 -4.53 -6.14 2.39
CA GLY A 382 -3.51 -6.82 3.15
C GLY A 382 -3.04 -8.09 2.49
N ALA A 383 -2.16 -8.82 3.16
CA ALA A 383 -1.68 -10.10 2.67
C ALA A 383 -1.27 -11.02 3.81
N TRP A 384 -1.33 -12.32 3.53
CA TRP A 384 -0.54 -13.28 4.27
C TRP A 384 0.93 -13.17 3.85
N VAL A 385 1.82 -12.97 4.81
CA VAL A 385 3.24 -12.66 4.58
C VAL A 385 4.10 -13.70 5.30
N SER A 386 4.65 -14.64 4.53
CA SER A 386 5.60 -15.64 5.02
C SER A 386 6.78 -15.86 4.07
N PRO A 387 7.52 -14.79 3.70
CA PRO A 387 8.73 -14.94 2.89
C PRO A 387 9.83 -15.70 3.65
N ARG A 388 10.84 -16.24 2.94
CA ARG A 388 12.06 -16.68 3.63
C ARG A 388 12.84 -15.48 4.17
N SER A 389 13.71 -15.74 5.15
CA SER A 389 14.55 -14.72 5.78
C SER A 389 15.36 -13.88 4.78
N GLU A 390 15.83 -14.48 3.69
CA GLU A 390 16.61 -13.80 2.66
C GLU A 390 15.83 -12.70 1.92
N ALA A 391 14.50 -12.83 1.86
CA ALA A 391 13.63 -11.85 1.21
C ALA A 391 13.21 -10.71 2.15
N ILE A 392 13.58 -10.76 3.44
CA ILE A 392 13.25 -9.74 4.45
C ILE A 392 14.35 -8.67 4.47
N GLY A 393 14.32 -7.77 3.48
CA GLY A 393 15.23 -6.62 3.38
C GLY A 393 14.98 -5.53 4.43
N GLN A 394 15.90 -4.55 4.50
CA GLN A 394 15.71 -3.37 5.37
C GLN A 394 14.48 -2.55 4.98
N ASP A 395 14.18 -2.49 3.69
CA ASP A 395 13.09 -1.76 3.03
C ASP A 395 11.83 -2.62 2.80
N PHE A 396 11.75 -3.82 3.39
CA PHE A 396 10.65 -4.75 3.14
C PHE A 396 9.27 -4.12 3.39
N VAL A 397 9.09 -3.48 4.55
CA VAL A 397 7.81 -2.85 4.93
C VAL A 397 7.52 -1.60 4.10
N GLU A 398 8.56 -0.86 3.70
CA GLU A 398 8.41 0.28 2.79
C GLU A 398 7.91 -0.17 1.42
N THR A 399 8.54 -1.22 0.87
CA THR A 399 8.13 -1.83 -0.40
C THR A 399 6.71 -2.37 -0.28
N TYR A 400 6.41 -3.12 0.78
CA TYR A 400 5.06 -3.61 1.08
C TYR A 400 4.04 -2.46 1.07
N ARG A 401 4.28 -1.39 1.84
CA ARG A 401 3.39 -0.23 1.89
C ARG A 401 3.24 0.47 0.54
N SER A 402 4.30 0.56 -0.26
CA SER A 402 4.30 1.18 -1.60
C SER A 402 3.43 0.44 -2.61
N GLY A 403 3.19 -0.86 -2.37
CA GLY A 403 2.25 -1.70 -3.11
C GLY A 403 0.77 -1.44 -2.77
N GLY A 404 0.48 -0.49 -1.87
CA GLY A 404 -0.89 -0.14 -1.48
C GLY A 404 -1.41 -0.86 -0.25
N PHE A 405 -0.65 -1.81 0.32
CA PHE A 405 -1.07 -2.61 1.46
C PHE A 405 -1.12 -1.81 2.78
N ASP A 406 -2.22 -1.98 3.51
CA ASP A 406 -2.53 -1.33 4.79
C ASP A 406 -2.24 -2.22 6.01
N TRP A 407 -2.22 -3.54 5.84
CA TRP A 407 -2.03 -4.48 6.94
C TRP A 407 -1.42 -5.81 6.52
N MET A 408 -0.68 -6.46 7.41
CA MET A 408 -0.03 -7.74 7.13
C MET A 408 -0.32 -8.80 8.21
N ILE A 409 -0.48 -10.04 7.76
CA ILE A 409 -0.47 -11.23 8.60
C ILE A 409 0.91 -11.85 8.49
N ALA A 410 1.78 -11.49 9.42
CA ALA A 410 3.15 -11.96 9.48
C ALA A 410 3.20 -13.39 10.03
N ASN A 411 3.81 -14.31 9.30
CA ASN A 411 3.99 -15.70 9.73
C ASN A 411 5.39 -16.22 9.32
N GLY A 412 5.83 -17.33 9.91
CA GLY A 412 7.14 -17.92 9.64
C GLY A 412 8.29 -17.01 10.08
N ALA A 413 9.32 -16.88 9.23
CA ALA A 413 10.56 -16.17 9.57
C ALA A 413 10.36 -14.69 9.95
N ILE A 414 9.42 -14.00 9.31
CA ILE A 414 9.16 -12.57 9.54
C ILE A 414 8.46 -12.32 10.88
N ALA A 415 7.68 -13.29 11.38
CA ALA A 415 7.05 -13.23 12.70
C ALA A 415 7.99 -13.68 13.85
N GLY A 416 9.16 -14.23 13.51
CA GLY A 416 10.14 -14.69 14.48
C GLY A 416 10.70 -13.57 15.37
N SER A 417 11.15 -13.94 16.58
CA SER A 417 11.68 -12.99 17.57
C SER A 417 12.83 -12.12 17.06
N GLU A 418 13.64 -12.63 16.13
CA GLU A 418 14.75 -11.90 15.49
C GLU A 418 14.27 -10.67 14.70
N HIS A 419 13.13 -10.80 14.00
CA HIS A 419 12.60 -9.74 13.14
C HIS A 419 11.48 -8.94 13.80
N ARG A 420 10.77 -9.49 14.79
CA ARG A 420 9.58 -8.90 15.41
C ARG A 420 9.75 -7.43 15.81
N ASN A 421 10.83 -7.08 16.50
CA ASN A 421 11.05 -5.71 16.96
C ASN A 421 11.35 -4.74 15.80
N LYS A 422 12.06 -5.20 14.76
CA LYS A 422 12.26 -4.41 13.54
C LYS A 422 10.93 -4.24 12.81
N LEU A 423 10.17 -5.32 12.67
CA LEU A 423 8.90 -5.36 11.98
C LEU A 423 7.88 -4.42 12.62
N LEU A 424 7.71 -4.48 13.94
CA LEU A 424 6.83 -3.60 14.69
C LEU A 424 7.17 -2.12 14.43
N ARG A 425 8.44 -1.74 14.59
CA ARG A 425 8.92 -0.37 14.35
C ARG A 425 8.70 0.09 12.91
N ASP A 426 9.01 -0.76 11.95
CA ASP A 426 8.87 -0.40 10.54
C ASP A 426 7.39 -0.30 10.15
N CYS A 427 6.55 -1.23 10.62
CA CYS A 427 5.10 -1.18 10.42
C CYS A 427 4.49 0.09 11.02
N ASP A 428 4.93 0.52 12.21
CA ASP A 428 4.51 1.79 12.80
C ASP A 428 4.98 2.99 11.96
N LYS A 429 6.26 3.00 11.58
CA LYS A 429 6.84 4.05 10.72
C LYS A 429 6.09 4.24 9.39
N TYR A 430 5.64 3.15 8.77
CA TYR A 430 5.00 3.17 7.45
C TYR A 430 3.46 3.04 7.49
N GLY A 431 2.86 2.98 8.68
CA GLY A 431 1.41 2.91 8.87
C GLY A 431 0.79 1.60 8.37
N VAL A 432 1.38 0.46 8.75
CA VAL A 432 0.91 -0.89 8.43
C VAL A 432 0.44 -1.59 9.70
N GLU A 433 -0.80 -2.07 9.74
CA GLU A 433 -1.30 -2.91 10.84
C GLU A 433 -0.62 -4.30 10.80
N LEU A 434 -0.30 -4.85 11.97
CA LEU A 434 0.43 -6.10 12.10
C LEU A 434 -0.38 -7.12 12.90
N ILE A 435 -0.73 -8.22 12.24
CA ILE A 435 -1.18 -9.47 12.86
C ILE A 435 0.02 -10.42 12.94
N LEU A 436 0.40 -10.84 14.16
CA LEU A 436 1.58 -11.71 14.39
C LEU A 436 1.20 -13.19 14.54
N GLY A 437 1.82 -14.06 13.75
CA GLY A 437 1.80 -15.52 13.91
C GLY A 437 2.85 -16.02 14.90
N ASP A 438 2.84 -15.49 16.12
CA ASP A 438 3.79 -15.80 17.19
C ASP A 438 3.22 -16.76 18.27
N GLY A 439 1.96 -17.16 18.12
CA GLY A 439 1.25 -18.02 19.07
C GLY A 439 0.79 -17.32 20.35
N ALA A 440 0.81 -15.98 20.39
CA ALA A 440 0.47 -15.21 21.59
C ALA A 440 -0.94 -15.46 22.11
N TYR A 441 -1.88 -15.89 21.26
CA TYR A 441 -3.25 -16.22 21.65
C TYR A 441 -3.38 -17.26 22.78
N ARG A 442 -2.36 -18.10 23.00
CA ARG A 442 -2.40 -19.15 24.05
C ARG A 442 -2.17 -18.61 25.47
N ASN A 443 -1.47 -17.49 25.59
CA ASN A 443 -1.22 -16.80 26.86
C ASN A 443 -0.92 -15.31 26.57
N PRO A 444 -1.93 -14.51 26.21
CA PRO A 444 -1.75 -13.16 25.71
C PRO A 444 -0.98 -12.25 26.66
N ALA A 445 -1.31 -12.28 27.96
CA ALA A 445 -0.70 -11.42 28.96
C ALA A 445 0.82 -11.60 29.07
N VAL A 446 1.31 -12.84 28.94
CA VAL A 446 2.75 -13.14 28.99
C VAL A 446 3.40 -12.96 27.62
N ALA A 447 2.78 -13.51 26.57
CA ALA A 447 3.39 -13.59 25.25
C ALA A 447 3.51 -12.21 24.58
N THR A 448 2.56 -11.31 24.81
CA THR A 448 2.56 -9.97 24.21
C THR A 448 3.22 -8.90 25.08
N ALA A 449 3.67 -9.23 26.30
CA ALA A 449 4.09 -8.24 27.32
C ALA A 449 5.13 -7.20 26.83
N GLU A 450 5.98 -7.56 25.87
CA GLU A 450 7.04 -6.69 25.33
C GLU A 450 6.54 -5.72 24.23
N TYR A 451 5.43 -6.02 23.56
CA TYR A 451 4.98 -5.31 22.36
C TYR A 451 3.47 -5.05 22.29
N PHE A 452 2.73 -5.41 23.33
CA PHE A 452 1.28 -5.26 23.41
C PHE A 452 0.78 -3.85 23.08
N ASP A 453 1.46 -2.84 23.65
CA ASP A 453 1.16 -1.41 23.49
C ASP A 453 1.71 -0.81 22.19
N HIS A 454 2.36 -1.61 21.34
CA HIS A 454 2.92 -1.10 20.08
C HIS A 454 1.77 -0.67 19.14
N PRO A 455 1.80 0.56 18.58
CA PRO A 455 0.67 1.08 17.79
C PRO A 455 0.30 0.17 16.61
N SER A 456 1.30 -0.30 15.86
CA SER A 456 1.10 -1.20 14.72
C SER A 456 0.57 -2.59 15.09
N PHE A 457 0.66 -3.04 16.35
CA PHE A 457 0.20 -4.37 16.74
C PHE A 457 -1.34 -4.43 16.79
N ALA A 458 -1.94 -5.08 15.81
CA ALA A 458 -3.39 -5.17 15.65
C ALA A 458 -3.98 -6.48 16.22
N GLY A 459 -3.16 -7.52 16.40
CA GLY A 459 -3.63 -8.83 16.83
C GLY A 459 -2.67 -9.98 16.52
N THR A 460 -3.18 -11.20 16.65
CA THR A 460 -2.40 -12.44 16.49
C THR A 460 -3.12 -13.40 15.56
N TYR A 461 -2.35 -14.15 14.78
CA TYR A 461 -2.89 -15.25 13.99
C TYR A 461 -3.20 -16.45 14.90
N VAL A 462 -4.41 -16.99 14.79
CA VAL A 462 -4.89 -18.11 15.62
C VAL A 462 -4.91 -19.40 14.81
N THR A 463 -5.70 -19.44 13.73
CA THR A 463 -5.86 -20.65 12.91
C THR A 463 -6.37 -20.34 11.51
N ASP A 464 -6.08 -21.23 10.59
CA ASP A 464 -6.54 -21.23 9.21
C ASP A 464 -7.48 -22.42 9.01
N GLU A 465 -8.60 -22.18 8.33
CA GLU A 465 -9.59 -23.15 7.87
C GLU A 465 -10.07 -24.19 8.92
N PRO A 466 -10.56 -23.76 10.10
CA PRO A 466 -11.06 -24.68 11.13
C PRO A 466 -12.43 -25.30 10.75
N GLY A 467 -12.70 -26.50 11.25
CA GLY A 467 -14.02 -27.13 11.17
C GLY A 467 -14.92 -26.77 12.35
N THR A 468 -16.23 -26.96 12.21
CA THR A 468 -17.21 -26.67 13.28
C THR A 468 -16.97 -27.44 14.58
N ASP A 469 -16.41 -28.65 14.52
CA ASP A 469 -16.06 -29.45 15.73
C ASP A 469 -14.96 -28.76 16.56
N GLN A 470 -14.21 -27.82 15.97
CA GLN A 470 -13.15 -27.06 16.65
C GLN A 470 -13.67 -25.71 17.18
N TYR A 471 -14.87 -25.26 16.78
CA TYR A 471 -15.35 -23.90 17.05
C TYR A 471 -15.47 -23.59 18.54
N ASP A 472 -16.01 -24.49 19.37
CA ASP A 472 -16.24 -24.20 20.78
C ASP A 472 -14.92 -23.89 21.53
N SER A 473 -13.89 -24.71 21.32
CA SER A 473 -12.58 -24.52 21.97
C SER A 473 -11.84 -23.28 21.41
N LEU A 474 -11.94 -23.04 20.11
CA LEU A 474 -11.33 -21.88 19.46
C LEU A 474 -12.03 -20.58 19.87
N ALA A 475 -13.36 -20.58 20.00
CA ALA A 475 -14.15 -19.43 20.43
C ALA A 475 -13.83 -19.08 21.88
N GLU A 476 -13.75 -20.06 22.79
CA GLU A 476 -13.34 -19.84 24.18
C GLU A 476 -11.99 -19.11 24.24
N THR A 477 -10.99 -19.62 23.53
CA THR A 477 -9.63 -19.04 23.52
C THR A 477 -9.61 -17.66 22.86
N SER A 478 -10.29 -17.50 21.73
CA SER A 478 -10.26 -16.27 20.92
C SER A 478 -11.05 -15.13 21.58
N ASN A 479 -12.18 -15.43 22.20
CA ASN A 479 -13.00 -14.45 22.90
C ASN A 479 -12.31 -13.99 24.18
N ALA A 480 -11.66 -14.91 24.91
CA ALA A 480 -10.80 -14.56 26.04
C ALA A 480 -9.65 -13.63 25.61
N TYR A 481 -8.93 -13.99 24.53
CA TYR A 481 -7.89 -13.15 23.96
C TYR A 481 -8.42 -11.75 23.59
N TYR A 482 -9.51 -11.68 22.83
CA TYR A 482 -10.10 -10.42 22.37
C TYR A 482 -10.47 -9.51 23.55
N LYS A 483 -11.06 -10.08 24.61
CA LYS A 483 -11.45 -9.35 25.81
C LYS A 483 -10.25 -8.89 26.65
N GLU A 484 -9.29 -9.77 26.91
CA GLU A 484 -8.11 -9.48 27.74
C GLU A 484 -7.16 -8.46 27.09
N THR A 485 -7.13 -8.43 25.77
CA THR A 485 -6.29 -7.52 24.98
C THR A 485 -6.96 -6.20 24.65
N GLY A 486 -8.17 -5.94 25.14
CA GLY A 486 -8.91 -4.71 24.84
C GLY A 486 -9.28 -4.56 23.36
N GLY A 487 -9.50 -5.69 22.65
CA GLY A 487 -9.98 -5.70 21.27
C GLY A 487 -8.93 -5.96 20.18
N LYS A 488 -7.75 -6.51 20.54
CA LYS A 488 -6.78 -6.98 19.53
C LYS A 488 -7.34 -8.22 18.83
N LEU A 489 -7.10 -8.34 17.53
CA LEU A 489 -7.77 -9.31 16.66
C LEU A 489 -7.20 -10.72 16.83
N PRO A 490 -8.00 -11.72 17.21
CA PRO A 490 -7.68 -13.12 16.95
C PRO A 490 -7.97 -13.40 15.48
N TYR A 491 -6.96 -13.40 14.62
CA TYR A 491 -7.13 -13.64 13.19
C TYR A 491 -7.43 -15.12 12.92
N ILE A 492 -8.60 -15.39 12.32
CA ILE A 492 -9.09 -16.69 11.90
C ILE A 492 -9.61 -16.57 10.47
N ASN A 493 -9.21 -17.52 9.62
CA ASN A 493 -9.69 -17.62 8.24
C ASN A 493 -10.54 -18.88 8.06
N LEU A 494 -11.68 -18.77 7.40
CA LEU A 494 -12.63 -19.87 7.23
C LEU A 494 -12.47 -20.59 5.90
N LEU A 495 -12.90 -21.85 5.87
CA LEU A 495 -12.99 -22.64 4.65
C LEU A 495 -13.92 -21.99 3.62
N PRO A 496 -13.64 -22.13 2.32
CA PRO A 496 -14.51 -21.68 1.23
C PRO A 496 -15.75 -22.56 1.02
N MET A 497 -16.72 -22.04 0.28
CA MET A 497 -17.94 -22.78 -0.11
C MET A 497 -17.68 -24.09 -0.88
N TYR A 498 -16.56 -24.17 -1.61
CA TYR A 498 -16.16 -25.39 -2.32
C TYR A 498 -15.45 -26.44 -1.44
N ALA A 499 -15.30 -26.18 -0.13
CA ALA A 499 -14.86 -27.19 0.82
C ALA A 499 -15.93 -28.28 1.00
N ASN A 500 -15.51 -29.53 1.09
CA ASN A 500 -16.46 -30.63 1.26
C ASN A 500 -17.03 -30.67 2.69
N ALA A 501 -18.09 -31.44 2.90
CA ALA A 501 -18.75 -31.53 4.20
C ALA A 501 -17.81 -32.01 5.33
N ALA A 502 -16.84 -32.89 5.03
CA ALA A 502 -15.86 -33.32 6.03
C ALA A 502 -14.94 -32.18 6.45
N GLN A 503 -14.49 -31.34 5.50
CA GLN A 503 -13.67 -30.18 5.80
C GLN A 503 -14.44 -29.18 6.66
N LEU A 504 -15.69 -28.85 6.30
CA LEU A 504 -16.51 -27.92 7.08
C LEU A 504 -16.73 -28.38 8.53
N LYS A 505 -16.75 -29.71 8.76
CA LYS A 505 -16.91 -30.28 10.09
C LYS A 505 -15.60 -30.44 10.86
N TYR A 506 -14.57 -31.01 10.24
CA TYR A 506 -13.34 -31.47 10.90
C TYR A 506 -12.10 -30.61 10.59
N GLY A 507 -12.22 -29.60 9.73
CA GLY A 507 -11.14 -28.70 9.29
C GLY A 507 -10.46 -29.12 7.99
N ALA A 508 -9.61 -28.24 7.46
CA ALA A 508 -8.97 -28.40 6.13
C ALA A 508 -8.31 -29.75 5.88
N SER A 509 -7.67 -30.36 6.89
CA SER A 509 -6.99 -31.66 6.77
C SER A 509 -7.92 -32.83 6.44
N ALA A 510 -9.24 -32.65 6.57
CA ALA A 510 -10.24 -33.69 6.36
C ALA A 510 -10.66 -33.87 4.89
N ALA A 511 -9.99 -33.20 3.94
CA ALA A 511 -10.33 -33.24 2.51
C ALA A 511 -10.40 -34.65 1.90
N ALA A 512 -9.69 -35.63 2.49
CA ALA A 512 -9.68 -37.02 2.04
C ALA A 512 -10.82 -37.89 2.61
N ILE A 513 -11.63 -37.37 3.54
CA ILE A 513 -12.72 -38.11 4.16
C ILE A 513 -13.95 -38.02 3.25
N GLU A 514 -14.46 -39.17 2.81
CA GLU A 514 -15.75 -39.27 2.13
C GLU A 514 -16.87 -39.11 3.16
N TYR A 515 -17.32 -37.87 3.32
CA TYR A 515 -18.47 -37.51 4.14
C TYR A 515 -19.41 -36.65 3.31
N TYR A 516 -20.68 -37.03 3.28
CA TYR A 516 -21.71 -36.33 2.55
C TYR A 516 -22.75 -35.80 3.53
N ASP A 517 -23.05 -34.52 3.42
CA ASP A 517 -24.17 -33.88 4.08
C ASP A 517 -25.03 -33.24 2.98
N PRO A 518 -26.30 -33.66 2.83
CA PRO A 518 -27.17 -33.19 1.76
C PRO A 518 -27.71 -31.77 1.99
N ASP A 519 -27.41 -31.13 3.12
CA ASP A 519 -27.95 -29.82 3.44
C ASP A 519 -27.42 -28.74 2.47
N PRO A 520 -28.27 -28.16 1.60
CA PRO A 520 -27.83 -27.13 0.66
C PRO A 520 -27.40 -25.84 1.38
N ALA A 521 -27.75 -25.65 2.65
CA ALA A 521 -27.36 -24.51 3.46
C ALA A 521 -26.13 -24.79 4.35
N LEU A 522 -25.43 -25.92 4.17
CA LEU A 522 -24.32 -26.34 5.03
C LEU A 522 -23.24 -25.26 5.17
N PHE A 523 -22.82 -24.65 4.06
CA PHE A 523 -21.82 -23.59 4.10
C PHE A 523 -22.30 -22.33 4.83
N ARG A 524 -23.58 -21.96 4.66
CA ARG A 524 -24.18 -20.85 5.40
C ARG A 524 -24.20 -21.14 6.90
N LYS A 525 -24.64 -22.33 7.31
CA LYS A 525 -24.62 -22.74 8.73
C LYS A 525 -23.21 -22.71 9.32
N TYR A 526 -22.21 -23.09 8.53
CA TYR A 526 -20.79 -23.00 8.91
C TYR A 526 -20.35 -21.55 9.16
N CYS A 527 -20.79 -20.60 8.33
CA CYS A 527 -20.53 -19.16 8.49
C CYS A 527 -21.30 -18.56 9.68
N ASP A 528 -22.61 -18.82 9.78
CA ASP A 528 -23.48 -18.30 10.85
C ASP A 528 -22.99 -18.79 12.23
N ALA A 529 -22.62 -20.07 12.34
CA ALA A 529 -22.07 -20.62 13.58
C ALA A 529 -20.76 -19.94 14.02
N PHE A 530 -19.93 -19.47 13.07
CA PHE A 530 -18.75 -18.67 13.41
C PHE A 530 -19.17 -17.29 13.93
N CYS A 531 -20.08 -16.60 13.21
CA CYS A 531 -20.58 -15.29 13.61
C CYS A 531 -21.23 -15.29 15.00
N GLU A 532 -21.92 -16.37 15.37
CA GLU A 532 -22.58 -16.54 16.68
C GLU A 532 -21.61 -16.84 17.82
N LYS A 533 -20.57 -17.64 17.57
CA LYS A 533 -19.67 -18.13 18.63
C LYS A 533 -18.48 -17.20 18.90
N PHE A 534 -18.01 -16.49 17.88
CA PHE A 534 -16.79 -15.68 17.97
C PHE A 534 -17.11 -14.19 18.14
N ASP A 535 -16.48 -13.54 19.13
CA ASP A 535 -16.63 -12.11 19.41
C ASP A 535 -15.87 -11.23 18.39
N ALA A 536 -14.99 -11.82 17.59
CA ALA A 536 -14.23 -11.12 16.56
C ALA A 536 -15.18 -10.28 15.65
N PRO A 537 -14.86 -9.02 15.33
CA PRO A 537 -15.78 -8.11 14.65
C PRO A 537 -15.87 -8.34 13.13
N TYR A 538 -15.37 -9.47 12.63
CA TYR A 538 -15.28 -9.79 11.22
C TYR A 538 -15.50 -11.28 10.97
N ILE A 539 -15.74 -11.63 9.71
CA ILE A 539 -15.68 -13.00 9.17
C ILE A 539 -14.81 -12.98 7.91
N CYS A 540 -13.94 -13.99 7.74
CA CYS A 540 -12.99 -14.05 6.63
C CYS A 540 -12.99 -15.43 5.97
N THR A 541 -12.84 -15.48 4.66
CA THR A 541 -12.61 -16.73 3.89
C THR A 541 -11.76 -16.46 2.65
N ASP A 542 -11.41 -17.51 1.94
CA ASP A 542 -10.65 -17.47 0.70
C ASP A 542 -11.55 -17.77 -0.49
N ILE A 543 -11.53 -17.01 -1.59
CA ILE A 543 -12.29 -17.38 -2.79
C ILE A 543 -11.43 -17.19 -4.04
N TYR A 544 -11.11 -18.29 -4.73
CA TYR A 544 -10.15 -18.30 -5.84
C TYR A 544 -10.79 -18.68 -7.19
N PRO A 545 -11.25 -17.71 -7.98
CA PRO A 545 -12.09 -17.97 -9.15
C PRO A 545 -11.33 -18.34 -10.43
N LEU A 546 -10.04 -18.03 -10.54
CA LEU A 546 -9.34 -18.00 -11.82
C LEU A 546 -8.66 -19.35 -12.12
N ASN A 547 -9.20 -20.08 -13.09
CA ASN A 547 -8.75 -21.43 -13.43
C ASN A 547 -8.32 -21.55 -14.91
N TRP A 548 -7.57 -22.61 -15.20
CA TRP A 548 -7.34 -23.17 -16.53
C TRP A 548 -8.13 -24.48 -16.66
N SER A 549 -8.87 -24.65 -17.77
CA SER A 549 -9.53 -25.91 -18.13
C SER A 549 -9.41 -26.16 -19.62
N GLY A 550 -8.84 -27.30 -20.02
CA GLY A 550 -8.66 -27.64 -21.44
C GLY A 550 -7.86 -26.60 -22.24
N GLY A 551 -6.90 -25.91 -21.60
CA GLY A 551 -6.11 -24.84 -22.23
C GLY A 551 -6.83 -23.48 -22.35
N ARG A 552 -8.06 -23.36 -21.83
CA ARG A 552 -8.85 -22.13 -21.83
C ARG A 552 -8.94 -21.53 -20.43
N ARG A 553 -9.07 -20.21 -20.37
CA ARG A 553 -9.34 -19.48 -19.13
C ARG A 553 -10.78 -19.77 -18.70
N THR A 554 -10.95 -20.18 -17.45
CA THR A 554 -12.29 -20.42 -16.87
C THR A 554 -12.44 -19.74 -15.52
N THR A 555 -13.69 -19.43 -15.20
CA THR A 555 -14.10 -18.80 -13.95
C THR A 555 -14.88 -19.80 -13.11
N TYR A 556 -14.64 -19.83 -11.81
CA TYR A 556 -15.37 -20.69 -10.89
C TYR A 556 -16.88 -20.41 -10.95
N LYS A 557 -17.67 -21.42 -11.31
CA LYS A 557 -19.09 -21.27 -11.65
C LYS A 557 -19.98 -20.77 -10.51
N ASP A 558 -19.60 -20.93 -9.25
CA ASP A 558 -20.40 -20.51 -8.09
C ASP A 558 -19.73 -19.32 -7.38
N TYR A 559 -18.98 -18.50 -8.13
CA TYR A 559 -18.18 -17.40 -7.57
C TYR A 559 -19.02 -16.36 -6.84
N CYS A 560 -19.99 -15.72 -7.51
CA CYS A 560 -20.85 -14.74 -6.84
C CYS A 560 -21.68 -15.37 -5.73
N GLU A 561 -22.13 -16.62 -5.86
CA GLU A 561 -22.85 -17.30 -4.77
C GLU A 561 -21.97 -17.51 -3.53
N SER A 562 -20.71 -17.89 -3.72
CA SER A 562 -19.77 -18.07 -2.61
C SER A 562 -19.55 -16.78 -1.84
N ILE A 563 -19.44 -15.64 -2.54
CA ILE A 563 -19.31 -14.32 -1.93
C ILE A 563 -20.62 -13.92 -1.24
N ASN A 564 -21.74 -14.14 -1.91
CA ASN A 564 -23.06 -13.77 -1.42
C ASN A 564 -23.41 -14.43 -0.08
N VAL A 565 -23.16 -15.73 0.06
CA VAL A 565 -23.48 -16.49 1.28
C VAL A 565 -22.72 -15.95 2.48
N ILE A 566 -21.40 -15.81 2.39
CA ILE A 566 -20.61 -15.29 3.52
C ILE A 566 -20.91 -13.82 3.80
N ALA A 567 -21.14 -13.00 2.76
CA ALA A 567 -21.50 -11.60 2.94
C ALA A 567 -22.88 -11.44 3.60
N ALA A 568 -23.83 -12.33 3.31
CA ALA A 568 -25.12 -12.36 4.00
C ALA A 568 -24.95 -12.68 5.49
N SER A 569 -24.20 -13.73 5.83
CA SER A 569 -23.86 -14.06 7.22
C SER A 569 -23.15 -12.89 7.92
N ALA A 570 -22.25 -12.18 7.23
CA ALA A 570 -21.59 -11.01 7.79
C ALA A 570 -22.58 -9.88 8.12
N ARG A 571 -23.45 -9.51 7.15
CA ARG A 571 -24.45 -8.44 7.31
C ARG A 571 -25.46 -8.76 8.41
N GLU A 572 -26.03 -9.96 8.41
CA GLU A 572 -27.08 -10.37 9.35
C GLU A 572 -26.58 -10.41 10.81
N HIS A 573 -25.31 -10.71 11.01
CA HIS A 573 -24.67 -10.76 12.33
C HIS A 573 -23.88 -9.49 12.69
N GLY A 574 -23.93 -8.44 11.86
CA GLY A 574 -23.23 -7.17 12.13
C GLY A 574 -21.70 -7.29 12.15
N LYS A 575 -21.13 -8.21 11.37
CA LYS A 575 -19.68 -8.44 11.22
C LYS A 575 -19.17 -7.79 9.93
N ASP A 576 -17.91 -7.37 9.93
CA ASP A 576 -17.24 -6.98 8.70
C ASP A 576 -16.90 -8.21 7.84
N PHE A 577 -17.16 -8.15 6.53
CA PHE A 577 -16.80 -9.20 5.59
C PHE A 577 -15.39 -8.97 5.03
N TRP A 578 -14.47 -9.93 5.23
CA TRP A 578 -13.13 -9.95 4.66
C TRP A 578 -12.95 -11.17 3.75
N CYS A 579 -12.07 -11.09 2.75
CA CYS A 579 -11.80 -12.20 1.86
C CYS A 579 -10.37 -12.20 1.29
N CYS A 580 -9.75 -13.38 1.21
CA CYS A 580 -8.52 -13.58 0.45
C CYS A 580 -8.81 -13.77 -1.04
N ILE A 581 -8.19 -12.95 -1.89
CA ILE A 581 -8.23 -13.01 -3.35
C ILE A 581 -7.04 -13.79 -3.92
N GLN A 582 -7.22 -14.35 -5.11
CA GLN A 582 -6.18 -15.10 -5.82
C GLN A 582 -5.09 -14.15 -6.30
N THR A 583 -3.82 -14.50 -6.03
CA THR A 583 -2.65 -13.69 -6.43
C THR A 583 -1.66 -14.45 -7.31
N TYR A 584 -1.75 -15.78 -7.35
CA TYR A 584 -0.82 -16.62 -8.09
C TYR A 584 -1.40 -18.00 -8.42
N ALA A 585 -0.70 -18.74 -9.28
CA ALA A 585 -1.02 -20.11 -9.60
C ALA A 585 -0.18 -21.06 -8.74
N TRP A 586 -0.74 -21.78 -7.76
CA TRP A 586 0.01 -22.81 -7.00
C TRP A 586 -0.04 -24.21 -7.64
N VAL A 587 -0.75 -24.33 -8.75
CA VAL A 587 -0.91 -25.52 -9.58
C VAL A 587 -1.14 -25.10 -11.04
N PRO A 588 -0.83 -25.95 -12.04
CA PRO A 588 -1.05 -25.63 -13.45
C PRO A 588 -2.51 -25.30 -13.82
N SER A 589 -3.49 -25.77 -13.04
CA SER A 589 -4.91 -25.47 -13.26
C SER A 589 -5.35 -24.11 -12.71
N LYS A 590 -4.46 -23.34 -12.06
CA LYS A 590 -4.74 -21.99 -11.55
C LYS A 590 -4.05 -20.94 -12.42
N ARG A 591 -4.65 -19.76 -12.51
CA ARG A 591 -4.09 -18.61 -13.25
C ARG A 591 -3.27 -17.71 -12.31
N ILE A 592 -2.25 -17.07 -12.88
CA ILE A 592 -1.65 -15.87 -12.29
C ILE A 592 -2.56 -14.71 -12.74
N PRO A 593 -3.19 -13.97 -11.82
CA PRO A 593 -4.04 -12.85 -12.19
C PRO A 593 -3.24 -11.74 -12.87
N THR A 594 -3.86 -11.17 -13.89
CA THR A 594 -3.50 -9.88 -14.51
C THR A 594 -4.13 -8.73 -13.75
N GLU A 595 -3.72 -7.48 -14.04
CA GLU A 595 -4.33 -6.26 -13.49
C GLU A 595 -5.87 -6.24 -13.63
N SER A 596 -6.40 -6.63 -14.80
CA SER A 596 -7.85 -6.70 -15.03
C SER A 596 -8.54 -7.74 -14.13
N GLU A 597 -7.87 -8.84 -13.82
CA GLU A 597 -8.41 -9.89 -12.95
C GLU A 597 -8.28 -9.56 -11.46
N PHE A 598 -7.24 -8.81 -11.06
CA PHE A 598 -7.18 -8.21 -9.73
C PHE A 598 -8.34 -7.23 -9.53
N ARG A 599 -8.55 -6.32 -10.49
CA ARG A 599 -9.66 -5.35 -10.46
C ARG A 599 -11.01 -6.05 -10.38
N TRP A 600 -11.23 -7.07 -11.22
CA TRP A 600 -12.47 -7.84 -11.23
C TRP A 600 -12.74 -8.53 -9.90
N GLN A 601 -11.74 -9.24 -9.35
CA GLN A 601 -11.87 -9.90 -8.05
C GLN A 601 -12.23 -8.88 -6.95
N SER A 602 -11.50 -7.76 -6.90
CA SER A 602 -11.72 -6.72 -5.91
C SER A 602 -13.11 -6.11 -6.00
N TYR A 603 -13.55 -5.67 -7.18
CA TYR A 603 -14.86 -5.06 -7.33
C TYR A 603 -16.02 -6.05 -7.12
N CYS A 604 -15.85 -7.34 -7.45
CA CYS A 604 -16.81 -8.37 -7.07
C CYS A 604 -16.95 -8.46 -5.54
N MET A 605 -15.84 -8.50 -4.80
CA MET A 605 -15.88 -8.51 -3.33
C MET A 605 -16.51 -7.23 -2.77
N LEU A 606 -16.14 -6.07 -3.29
CA LEU A 606 -16.70 -4.78 -2.88
C LEU A 606 -18.21 -4.72 -3.14
N SER A 607 -18.71 -5.30 -4.24
CA SER A 607 -20.15 -5.34 -4.56
C SER A 607 -21.00 -6.03 -3.50
N PHE A 608 -20.40 -6.91 -2.70
CA PHE A 608 -21.05 -7.59 -1.58
C PHE A 608 -20.67 -6.98 -0.21
N GLY A 609 -20.04 -5.80 -0.19
CA GLY A 609 -19.70 -5.08 1.03
C GLY A 609 -18.41 -5.52 1.72
N CYS A 610 -17.52 -6.22 1.02
CA CYS A 610 -16.21 -6.59 1.56
C CYS A 610 -15.42 -5.34 1.99
N LYS A 611 -14.81 -5.37 3.17
CA LYS A 611 -13.95 -4.29 3.70
C LYS A 611 -12.50 -4.72 3.93
N GLY A 612 -12.23 -6.03 3.91
CA GLY A 612 -10.87 -6.57 4.07
C GLY A 612 -10.50 -7.41 2.86
N LEU A 613 -9.72 -6.84 1.94
CA LEU A 613 -9.17 -7.57 0.80
C LEU A 613 -7.79 -8.10 1.17
N LEU A 614 -7.62 -9.41 1.15
CA LEU A 614 -6.38 -10.08 1.54
C LEU A 614 -5.75 -10.77 0.33
N CYS A 615 -4.44 -10.70 0.22
CA CYS A 615 -3.68 -11.47 -0.76
C CYS A 615 -3.24 -12.80 -0.14
N TRP A 616 -3.74 -13.92 -0.67
CA TRP A 616 -3.12 -15.22 -0.46
C TRP A 616 -2.29 -15.57 -1.70
N THR A 617 -0.98 -15.36 -1.68
CA THR A 617 -0.14 -14.85 -0.56
C THR A 617 0.83 -13.78 -1.09
N TYR A 618 1.45 -12.97 -0.23
CA TYR A 618 2.44 -12.00 -0.67
C TYR A 618 3.65 -12.69 -1.32
N ALA A 619 4.14 -13.79 -0.74
CA ALA A 619 5.32 -14.52 -1.21
C ALA A 619 4.95 -15.96 -1.56
N GLY A 620 5.34 -16.43 -2.76
CA GLY A 620 5.09 -17.81 -3.18
C GLY A 620 5.82 -18.84 -2.30
N HIS A 621 5.23 -20.03 -2.14
CA HIS A 621 5.79 -21.11 -1.31
C HIS A 621 6.88 -21.94 -2.03
N ASN A 622 7.00 -21.80 -3.35
CA ASN A 622 8.02 -22.44 -4.16
C ASN A 622 8.46 -21.50 -5.30
N SER A 623 9.62 -21.79 -5.90
CA SER A 623 10.19 -20.96 -6.97
C SER A 623 9.50 -21.15 -8.33
N GLU A 624 8.81 -22.27 -8.54
CA GLU A 624 8.10 -22.56 -9.80
C GLU A 624 6.81 -21.74 -9.93
N PHE A 625 6.26 -21.31 -8.81
CA PHE A 625 5.00 -20.62 -8.68
C PHE A 625 5.17 -19.41 -7.75
N PRO A 626 5.91 -18.36 -8.19
CA PRO A 626 6.05 -17.15 -7.42
C PRO A 626 4.70 -16.44 -7.30
N SER A 627 4.52 -15.67 -6.22
CA SER A 627 3.34 -14.85 -6.03
C SER A 627 3.61 -13.40 -6.42
N LEU A 628 3.17 -12.43 -5.62
CA LEU A 628 3.50 -11.02 -5.82
C LEU A 628 5.01 -10.80 -5.71
N ILE A 629 5.67 -11.43 -4.73
CA ILE A 629 7.12 -11.56 -4.75
C ILE A 629 7.55 -13.00 -5.04
N THR A 630 8.69 -13.11 -5.71
CA THR A 630 9.43 -14.35 -5.86
C THR A 630 9.90 -14.84 -4.51
N PHE A 631 10.34 -16.09 -4.53
CA PHE A 631 10.84 -16.79 -3.37
C PHE A 631 12.06 -16.09 -2.70
N ASP A 632 12.86 -15.36 -3.48
CA ASP A 632 14.01 -14.56 -3.06
C ASP A 632 13.70 -13.06 -2.83
N GLY A 633 12.43 -12.64 -2.93
CA GLY A 633 12.00 -11.29 -2.57
C GLY A 633 11.94 -10.27 -3.71
N LYS A 634 12.08 -10.71 -4.97
CA LYS A 634 11.89 -9.83 -6.14
C LYS A 634 10.41 -9.64 -6.43
N ARG A 635 9.98 -8.43 -6.76
CA ARG A 635 8.61 -8.19 -7.25
C ARG A 635 8.42 -8.92 -8.58
N THR A 636 7.24 -9.51 -8.76
CA THR A 636 6.78 -10.07 -10.04
C THR A 636 5.84 -9.09 -10.73
N ASN A 637 5.47 -9.36 -11.98
CA ASN A 637 4.44 -8.56 -12.66
C ASN A 637 3.13 -8.49 -11.87
N ALA A 638 2.74 -9.59 -11.20
CA ALA A 638 1.53 -9.63 -10.39
C ALA A 638 1.56 -8.62 -9.23
N TRP A 639 2.74 -8.28 -8.69
CA TRP A 639 2.86 -7.22 -7.67
C TRP A 639 2.50 -5.86 -8.22
N TYR A 640 2.98 -5.51 -9.42
CA TYR A 640 2.69 -4.23 -10.05
C TYR A 640 1.21 -4.13 -10.45
N ASP A 641 0.66 -5.22 -10.99
CA ASP A 641 -0.75 -5.34 -11.34
C ASP A 641 -1.64 -5.16 -10.10
N ALA A 642 -1.34 -5.86 -9.01
CA ALA A 642 -2.06 -5.73 -7.74
C ALA A 642 -1.91 -4.32 -7.13
N ALA A 643 -0.70 -3.76 -7.14
CA ALA A 643 -0.40 -2.45 -6.56
C ALA A 643 -1.15 -1.31 -7.26
N THR A 644 -1.35 -1.43 -8.58
CA THR A 644 -2.16 -0.48 -9.36
C THR A 644 -3.60 -0.49 -8.84
N VAL A 645 -4.22 -1.67 -8.80
CA VAL A 645 -5.61 -1.86 -8.34
C VAL A 645 -5.80 -1.45 -6.88
N PHE A 646 -4.88 -1.78 -5.98
CA PHE A 646 -5.02 -1.44 -4.56
C PHE A 646 -4.95 0.07 -4.30
N LYS A 647 -4.22 0.83 -5.12
CA LYS A 647 -4.22 2.29 -5.07
C LYS A 647 -5.54 2.88 -5.55
N GLU A 648 -6.14 2.33 -6.61
CA GLU A 648 -7.48 2.71 -7.07
C GLU A 648 -8.51 2.49 -5.95
N ILE A 649 -8.46 1.33 -5.29
CA ILE A 649 -9.35 0.97 -4.17
C ILE A 649 -9.14 1.89 -2.97
N ARG A 650 -7.90 2.27 -2.67
CA ARG A 650 -7.62 3.19 -1.56
C ARG A 650 -8.29 4.54 -1.78
N ASN A 651 -8.34 5.03 -3.02
CA ASN A 651 -8.96 6.33 -3.33
C ASN A 651 -10.48 6.34 -3.12
N ILE A 652 -11.18 5.21 -3.36
CA ILE A 652 -12.64 5.13 -3.13
C ILE A 652 -13.00 4.83 -1.68
N SER A 653 -12.04 4.33 -0.89
CA SER A 653 -12.29 3.74 0.43
C SER A 653 -13.06 4.67 1.38
N ASP A 654 -12.65 5.93 1.48
CA ASP A 654 -13.22 6.87 2.45
C ASP A 654 -14.66 7.26 2.08
N ALA A 655 -15.01 7.23 0.80
CA ALA A 655 -16.39 7.37 0.33
C ALA A 655 -17.16 6.06 0.57
N PHE A 656 -16.61 4.92 0.15
CA PHE A 656 -17.24 3.59 0.23
C PHE A 656 -17.73 3.25 1.64
N VAL A 657 -16.91 3.50 2.66
CA VAL A 657 -17.27 3.16 4.06
C VAL A 657 -18.34 4.05 4.68
N GLN A 658 -18.73 5.14 4.03
CA GLN A 658 -19.90 5.91 4.47
C GLN A 658 -21.22 5.18 4.17
N TYR A 659 -21.16 4.14 3.34
CA TYR A 659 -22.32 3.36 2.93
C TYR A 659 -22.29 1.95 3.55
N GLN A 660 -23.48 1.39 3.73
CA GLN A 660 -23.71 0.02 4.17
C GLN A 660 -24.24 -0.78 2.98
N ASN A 661 -23.64 -1.94 2.73
CA ASN A 661 -24.13 -2.85 1.71
C ASN A 661 -25.47 -3.47 2.16
N ILE A 662 -26.47 -3.43 1.29
CA ILE A 662 -27.78 -4.06 1.51
C ILE A 662 -27.97 -5.33 0.65
N GLY A 663 -26.98 -5.65 -0.19
CA GLY A 663 -26.98 -6.80 -1.10
C GLY A 663 -26.43 -6.43 -2.47
N ALA A 664 -26.61 -7.31 -3.43
CA ALA A 664 -26.25 -7.07 -4.82
C ALA A 664 -27.37 -7.52 -5.76
N MET A 665 -27.41 -6.96 -6.96
CA MET A 665 -28.24 -7.40 -8.07
C MET A 665 -27.35 -7.89 -9.22
N ASN A 666 -27.93 -8.66 -10.12
CA ASN A 666 -27.32 -9.01 -11.39
C ASN A 666 -28.17 -8.48 -12.55
N HIS A 667 -27.51 -8.14 -13.65
CA HIS A 667 -28.13 -7.72 -14.91
C HIS A 667 -27.63 -8.62 -16.03
N ASN A 668 -28.53 -9.05 -16.93
CA ASN A 668 -28.23 -9.99 -18.02
C ASN A 668 -27.47 -11.26 -17.58
N CYS A 669 -27.79 -11.79 -16.40
CA CYS A 669 -27.28 -13.08 -15.96
C CYS A 669 -27.96 -14.21 -16.76
N THR A 670 -27.16 -15.03 -17.43
CA THR A 670 -27.64 -16.13 -18.28
C THR A 670 -26.97 -17.46 -17.88
N ASP A 671 -27.34 -18.55 -18.56
CA ASP A 671 -26.68 -19.84 -18.39
C ASP A 671 -25.21 -19.83 -18.83
N ASP A 672 -24.82 -18.89 -19.71
CA ASP A 672 -23.44 -18.73 -20.18
C ASP A 672 -22.54 -17.95 -19.19
N THR A 673 -23.14 -17.33 -18.16
CA THR A 673 -22.44 -16.59 -17.09
C THR A 673 -22.73 -17.23 -15.72
N PRO A 674 -22.47 -18.53 -15.52
CA PRO A 674 -22.89 -19.22 -14.30
C PRO A 674 -22.25 -18.60 -13.04
N TYR A 675 -21.02 -18.08 -13.15
CA TYR A 675 -20.28 -17.41 -12.08
C TYR A 675 -20.94 -16.13 -11.54
N LEU A 676 -21.89 -15.53 -12.29
CA LEU A 676 -22.69 -14.37 -11.87
C LEU A 676 -23.99 -14.78 -11.13
N LYS A 677 -24.35 -16.06 -11.12
CA LYS A 677 -25.55 -16.52 -10.41
C LYS A 677 -25.32 -16.53 -8.91
N PHE A 678 -26.29 -16.01 -8.16
CA PHE A 678 -26.34 -16.07 -6.71
C PHE A 678 -27.79 -16.01 -6.21
N SER A 679 -28.01 -16.51 -5.00
CA SER A 679 -29.30 -16.57 -4.33
C SER A 679 -29.72 -15.20 -3.77
N SER A 680 -31.04 -14.96 -3.74
CA SER A 680 -31.65 -13.75 -3.15
C SER A 680 -31.05 -12.42 -3.63
N PRO A 681 -30.93 -12.18 -4.96
CA PRO A 681 -30.51 -10.87 -5.45
C PRO A 681 -31.49 -9.78 -5.02
N VAL A 682 -30.98 -8.56 -4.87
CA VAL A 682 -31.82 -7.38 -4.63
C VAL A 682 -32.70 -7.17 -5.86
N GLU A 683 -34.01 -7.44 -5.74
CA GLU A 683 -34.96 -7.35 -6.85
C GLU A 683 -35.28 -5.90 -7.23
N ASN A 684 -35.26 -4.99 -6.25
CA ASN A 684 -35.57 -3.58 -6.46
C ASN A 684 -34.64 -2.70 -5.62
N PHE A 685 -33.88 -1.83 -6.29
CA PHE A 685 -33.08 -0.79 -5.67
C PHE A 685 -33.56 0.57 -6.20
N PRO A 686 -34.37 1.33 -5.43
CA PRO A 686 -35.12 2.50 -5.94
C PRO A 686 -34.28 3.60 -6.60
N THR A 687 -32.98 3.65 -6.31
CA THR A 687 -32.03 4.56 -6.95
C THR A 687 -31.84 4.26 -8.44
N VAL A 688 -31.94 2.99 -8.85
CA VAL A 688 -31.74 2.57 -10.24
C VAL A 688 -33.11 2.45 -10.91
N GLU A 689 -33.44 3.41 -11.78
CA GLU A 689 -34.73 3.41 -12.49
C GLU A 689 -34.68 2.55 -13.74
N GLN A 690 -33.56 2.58 -14.48
CA GLN A 690 -33.38 1.80 -15.68
C GLN A 690 -31.90 1.52 -15.96
N ILE A 691 -31.58 0.29 -16.38
CA ILE A 691 -30.28 -0.10 -16.93
C ILE A 691 -30.45 -0.44 -18.42
N ARG A 692 -29.57 0.10 -19.26
CA ARG A 692 -29.40 -0.30 -20.67
C ARG A 692 -27.96 -0.77 -20.87
N CYS A 693 -27.80 -2.08 -20.93
CA CYS A 693 -26.54 -2.76 -21.18
C CYS A 693 -26.86 -4.15 -21.73
N ASP A 694 -26.11 -4.62 -22.73
CA ASP A 694 -26.24 -5.99 -23.25
C ASP A 694 -25.32 -6.97 -22.51
N ALA A 695 -24.23 -6.48 -21.91
CA ALA A 695 -23.29 -7.30 -21.17
C ALA A 695 -23.82 -7.67 -19.77
N PRO A 696 -23.39 -8.83 -19.23
CA PRO A 696 -23.69 -9.22 -17.86
C PRO A 696 -23.02 -8.26 -16.86
N LEU A 697 -23.75 -7.81 -15.83
CA LEU A 697 -23.24 -6.93 -14.79
C LEU A 697 -23.53 -7.48 -13.39
N LEU A 698 -22.60 -7.26 -12.47
CA LEU A 698 -22.81 -7.37 -11.02
C LEU A 698 -22.91 -5.95 -10.46
N ILE A 699 -23.93 -5.69 -9.65
CA ILE A 699 -24.18 -4.36 -9.10
C ILE A 699 -24.42 -4.47 -7.61
N GLY A 700 -23.45 -4.03 -6.81
CA GLY A 700 -23.63 -3.90 -5.35
C GLY A 700 -24.52 -2.72 -5.01
N CYS A 701 -25.44 -2.88 -4.07
CA CYS A 701 -26.40 -1.87 -3.65
C CYS A 701 -26.08 -1.39 -2.22
N PHE A 702 -26.06 -0.07 -2.01
CA PHE A 702 -25.66 0.51 -0.73
C PHE A 702 -26.51 1.70 -0.32
N GLU A 703 -26.72 1.83 0.99
CA GLU A 703 -27.40 2.95 1.63
C GLU A 703 -26.43 3.71 2.52
N LYS A 704 -26.53 5.05 2.55
CA LYS A 704 -25.66 5.86 3.39
C LYS A 704 -25.96 5.61 4.87
N LYS A 705 -24.93 5.41 5.69
CA LYS A 705 -25.07 5.22 7.15
C LYS A 705 -25.64 6.49 7.78
N GLU A 706 -26.65 6.35 8.65
CA GLU A 706 -27.31 7.48 9.32
C GLU A 706 -26.34 8.27 10.21
N LYS A 707 -25.87 9.44 9.76
CA LYS A 707 -25.18 10.40 10.63
C LYS A 707 -25.68 11.85 10.56
N ASN A 708 -26.37 12.31 9.49
CA ASN A 708 -26.71 13.74 9.30
C ASN A 708 -27.94 14.03 8.40
N ASP A 709 -29.08 13.37 8.57
CA ASP A 709 -30.35 13.61 7.81
C ASP A 709 -30.28 13.57 6.25
N ALA A 710 -29.10 13.36 5.67
CA ALA A 710 -28.87 13.32 4.23
C ALA A 710 -29.14 11.90 3.70
N MET A 711 -30.24 11.75 2.96
CA MET A 711 -30.55 10.54 2.20
C MET A 711 -29.58 10.42 1.03
N GLY A 712 -28.78 9.35 1.01
CA GLY A 712 -27.85 9.06 -0.09
C GLY A 712 -27.75 7.56 -0.30
N THR A 713 -27.46 7.17 -1.54
CA THR A 713 -27.25 5.77 -1.91
C THR A 713 -25.97 5.67 -2.72
N ALA A 714 -25.43 4.46 -2.81
CA ALA A 714 -24.32 4.19 -3.70
C ALA A 714 -24.52 2.84 -4.38
N LEU A 715 -23.82 2.65 -5.49
CA LEU A 715 -23.75 1.38 -6.18
C LEU A 715 -22.32 1.11 -6.65
N THR A 716 -22.01 -0.16 -6.79
CA THR A 716 -20.89 -0.59 -7.64
C THR A 716 -21.46 -1.13 -8.93
N ILE A 717 -20.76 -1.01 -10.05
CA ILE A 717 -21.14 -1.67 -11.31
C ILE A 717 -19.90 -2.37 -11.84
N VAL A 718 -19.98 -3.68 -12.06
CA VAL A 718 -18.86 -4.49 -12.52
C VAL A 718 -19.21 -5.13 -13.85
N ASN A 719 -18.30 -5.03 -14.83
CA ASN A 719 -18.41 -5.79 -16.07
C ASN A 719 -18.11 -7.26 -15.79
N MET A 720 -19.13 -8.10 -15.92
CA MET A 720 -19.06 -9.54 -15.66
C MET A 720 -18.99 -10.35 -16.94
N SER A 721 -18.62 -9.73 -18.07
CA SER A 721 -18.29 -10.48 -19.29
C SER A 721 -17.13 -11.43 -18.97
N GLU A 722 -17.14 -12.64 -19.52
CA GLU A 722 -16.07 -13.60 -19.24
C GLU A 722 -14.71 -12.98 -19.58
N LEU A 723 -13.78 -13.07 -18.63
CA LEU A 723 -12.46 -12.43 -18.68
C LEU A 723 -11.65 -12.88 -19.90
N GLU A 724 -11.87 -14.12 -20.39
CA GLU A 724 -11.28 -14.60 -21.65
C GLU A 724 -11.74 -13.82 -22.89
N ALA A 725 -12.96 -13.29 -22.90
CA ALA A 725 -13.56 -12.63 -24.06
C ALA A 725 -13.01 -11.21 -24.30
N VAL A 726 -12.36 -10.60 -23.28
CA VAL A 726 -11.78 -9.25 -23.36
C VAL A 726 -12.80 -8.22 -23.88
N GLN A 727 -14.05 -8.34 -23.42
CA GLN A 727 -15.16 -7.49 -23.85
C GLN A 727 -15.32 -6.26 -22.96
N THR A 728 -15.41 -5.07 -23.58
CA THR A 728 -15.84 -3.83 -22.91
C THR A 728 -17.36 -3.74 -22.88
N ALA A 729 -17.93 -3.44 -21.73
CA ALA A 729 -19.35 -3.19 -21.54
C ALA A 729 -19.66 -1.69 -21.69
N GLN A 730 -20.70 -1.38 -22.46
CA GLN A 730 -21.28 -0.03 -22.53
C GLN A 730 -22.50 0.00 -21.62
N VAL A 731 -22.39 0.70 -20.50
CA VAL A 731 -23.44 0.75 -19.49
C VAL A 731 -24.09 2.12 -19.53
N LYS A 732 -25.40 2.16 -19.74
CA LYS A 732 -26.22 3.35 -19.49
C LYS A 732 -27.14 3.11 -18.31
N VAL A 733 -27.11 3.97 -17.31
CA VAL A 733 -27.96 3.85 -16.11
C VAL A 733 -28.72 5.15 -15.88
N ASN A 734 -30.04 5.05 -15.71
CA ASN A 734 -30.85 6.15 -15.20
C ASN A 734 -30.93 6.03 -13.68
N LEU A 735 -30.47 7.08 -12.99
CA LEU A 735 -30.34 7.11 -11.53
C LEU A 735 -31.21 8.22 -10.95
N LYS A 736 -31.94 7.88 -9.90
CA LYS A 736 -32.78 8.82 -9.15
C LYS A 736 -31.93 9.56 -8.10
N GLY A 737 -31.43 10.73 -8.47
CA GLY A 737 -30.70 11.64 -7.60
C GLY A 737 -30.36 12.96 -8.29
N SER A 738 -30.07 14.01 -7.52
CA SER A 738 -29.73 15.34 -8.05
C SER A 738 -28.23 15.48 -8.35
N LYS A 739 -27.39 14.63 -7.77
CA LYS A 739 -25.95 14.63 -7.96
C LYS A 739 -25.39 13.22 -7.97
N VAL A 740 -24.66 12.88 -9.04
CA VAL A 740 -24.01 11.60 -9.23
C VAL A 740 -22.50 11.81 -9.27
N ILE A 741 -21.78 11.03 -8.48
CA ILE A 741 -20.32 11.03 -8.43
C ILE A 741 -19.85 9.63 -8.78
N ALA A 742 -19.12 9.49 -9.86
CA ALA A 742 -18.52 8.21 -10.25
C ALA A 742 -17.04 8.17 -9.88
N TRP A 743 -16.54 6.96 -9.69
CA TRP A 743 -15.15 6.72 -9.31
C TRP A 743 -14.42 5.80 -10.30
N PRO A 744 -14.30 6.18 -11.60
CA PRO A 744 -13.56 5.38 -12.56
C PRO A 744 -12.10 5.25 -12.12
N ARG A 745 -11.63 4.01 -11.90
CA ARG A 745 -10.27 3.72 -11.40
C ARG A 745 -9.91 4.52 -10.14
N GLY A 746 -10.92 4.73 -9.29
CA GLY A 746 -10.79 5.48 -8.05
C GLY A 746 -10.58 6.99 -8.20
N GLN A 747 -10.75 7.57 -9.39
CA GLN A 747 -10.77 9.02 -9.58
C GLN A 747 -12.16 9.58 -9.37
N ARG A 748 -12.29 10.62 -8.55
CA ARG A 748 -13.59 11.21 -8.25
C ARG A 748 -14.06 12.12 -9.38
N GLU A 749 -15.14 11.74 -10.06
CA GLU A 749 -15.71 12.48 -11.18
C GLU A 749 -17.18 12.84 -10.90
N VAL A 750 -17.59 14.07 -11.21
CA VAL A 750 -19.00 14.48 -11.12
C VAL A 750 -19.63 14.24 -12.48
N GLU A 751 -20.66 13.40 -12.50
CA GLU A 751 -21.30 12.97 -13.73
C GLU A 751 -22.52 13.82 -14.05
N THR A 752 -22.74 14.05 -15.36
CA THR A 752 -23.94 14.70 -15.86
C THR A 752 -24.70 13.74 -16.78
N PRO A 753 -26.03 13.61 -16.63
CA PRO A 753 -26.80 12.72 -17.48
C PRO A 753 -26.91 13.26 -18.91
N ASP A 754 -27.14 12.36 -19.86
CA ASP A 754 -27.50 12.73 -21.23
C ASP A 754 -28.93 13.32 -21.30
N ALA A 755 -29.34 13.73 -22.51
CA ALA A 755 -30.65 14.35 -22.74
C ALA A 755 -31.85 13.45 -22.36
N ASP A 756 -31.63 12.12 -22.30
CA ASP A 756 -32.63 11.12 -21.93
C ASP A 756 -32.53 10.75 -20.42
N GLY A 757 -31.67 11.43 -19.66
CA GLY A 757 -31.48 11.19 -18.22
C GLY A 757 -30.50 10.06 -17.87
N PHE A 758 -29.70 9.56 -18.82
CA PHE A 758 -28.79 8.44 -18.57
C PHE A 758 -27.35 8.89 -18.29
N PHE A 759 -26.73 8.26 -17.30
CA PHE A 759 -25.29 8.29 -17.08
C PHE A 759 -24.64 7.15 -17.88
N SER A 760 -23.53 7.43 -18.57
CA SER A 760 -22.89 6.47 -19.47
C SER A 760 -21.50 6.10 -18.96
N PHE A 761 -21.24 4.81 -18.81
CA PHE A 761 -19.95 4.28 -18.36
C PHE A 761 -19.41 3.26 -19.37
N MET A 762 -18.11 3.34 -19.64
CA MET A 762 -17.38 2.37 -20.45
C MET A 762 -16.54 1.51 -19.50
N LEU A 763 -16.93 0.25 -19.31
CA LEU A 763 -16.26 -0.65 -18.40
C LEU A 763 -15.46 -1.69 -19.19
N ALA A 764 -14.14 -1.59 -19.15
CA ALA A 764 -13.22 -2.55 -19.75
C ALA A 764 -13.39 -3.96 -19.12
N PRO A 765 -12.75 -5.00 -19.68
CA PRO A 765 -12.81 -6.35 -19.13
C PRO A 765 -12.36 -6.37 -17.67
N GLY A 766 -13.19 -6.90 -16.78
CA GLY A 766 -12.89 -6.94 -15.36
C GLY A 766 -12.97 -5.60 -14.62
N GLU A 767 -13.37 -4.51 -15.29
CA GLU A 767 -13.50 -3.20 -14.66
C GLU A 767 -14.75 -3.11 -13.81
N GLY A 768 -14.62 -2.43 -12.69
CA GLY A 768 -15.74 -2.00 -11.86
C GLY A 768 -15.63 -0.52 -11.53
N ILE A 769 -16.75 0.09 -11.21
CA ILE A 769 -16.86 1.50 -10.83
C ILE A 769 -17.70 1.62 -9.56
N PHE A 770 -17.34 2.54 -8.67
CA PHE A 770 -18.16 2.94 -7.52
C PHE A 770 -18.87 4.25 -7.86
N VAL A 771 -20.16 4.36 -7.55
CA VAL A 771 -21.00 5.51 -7.90
C VAL A 771 -21.81 5.91 -6.69
N GLU A 772 -21.69 7.16 -6.27
CA GLU A 772 -22.50 7.78 -5.23
C GLU A 772 -23.65 8.56 -5.87
N VAL A 773 -24.83 8.48 -5.25
CA VAL A 773 -26.04 9.17 -5.68
C VAL A 773 -26.60 9.94 -4.50
N GLU A 774 -26.53 11.26 -4.57
CA GLU A 774 -27.07 12.19 -3.59
C GLU A 774 -28.40 12.77 -4.08
N ASN A 775 -29.37 12.91 -3.16
CA ASN A 775 -30.68 13.49 -3.44
C ASN A 775 -30.71 15.00 -3.23
#